data_AF-A0A261KUA0-F1
#
_entry.id   AF-A0A261KUA0-F1
#
_cell.length_a   1.000
_cell.length_b   1.000
_cell.length_c   1.000
_cell.angle_alpha   90.00
_cell.angle_beta   90.00
_cell.angle_gamma   90.00
#
_symmetry.space_group_name_H-M   'P 1'
#
loop_
_entity.id
_entity.type
_entity.pdbx_description
1 polymer ?
#
loop_
_entity_poly.entity_id
_entity_poly.type
_entity_poly.pdbx_seq_one_letter_code
_entity_poly.pdbx_strand_id
1 'polypeptide(L)'
;APGGEIRIAAVPDQSVVRISQDGHLLSLEVSEDRFPNSPDGQIDPLSLPKMLTGEDTRGNATRVTMNQNGQFILTGDKTVATTPGSVVISGNIDASNTQHTNRSLPPLSQENTNLVGGNVEILGEQIDLNQANINVSGDGGGGTVSLGNYTVNQEHNNHIQVSSDSIISANANFTGNGGNVAIAAEQVDISGHISARGSGNLGEGGSVQISGGGSFSGTVDVSAENNVGDIRIESENITVNPETNFQVSDGEKNQSSNLNISENSLEQMTNNADVTLAATNDITINNLSDNQLNLNADNNRLDTPPSQVKFVADSDHNRSGSFTIDNRTSIVNNSSSVIISGENLTVGKITNPGGGTIGLMSNQITFSSGSNSIDNLDGQVNIQPRYPTENMVINENINVVDQNINSSVEEPVDSYHKNGELEDSYLVRSSTKKLENNESKKENNSLRNNITSEQKVPTMSTQSGNLILASLNRKISPDKIDKIRSHAFANELKINLDNSPAITENSIRESLTAVANQTGKKPAVIYVISQPEYLELILVTSEGSPVFKRIEIANNDELRQQMRSFIGGVSHPSPSNPNKYLSASQKLYKLLISPLEPELEKREIDTLMFSLDPAMRSIPFAALHDGEKFLIEKYSMGLIPSINMTDTSYKNIKDLSVLAMGASDFQDPNIVSLPAVPLELKMIRQNWRGKIFFDESFTFENLQKQRIKQGARIVHLATHGSFQPSAPNESFIQLWNEQLKFEQLRKLAKNGEPIELLVLSACETAFGNLDAELGFAGLAVQAGVKSVLASLWQVDDGGTLGLMREFYRQLSSQDTTVKAEALRQAQIAMINGDLRLEAGRLRSSRVGDDGVKLPDAEFAENMTFSHPYYWASFMMIGTPW
;
A
#
# COMPACT_ATOMS: atom_id res chain seq x y z
N ALA A 1 -21.79 15.36 15.29
CA ALA A 1 -22.10 13.92 15.36
C ALA A 1 -20.89 13.20 15.96
N PRO A 2 -20.81 13.03 17.29
CA PRO A 2 -19.58 12.54 17.91
C PRO A 2 -19.16 11.16 17.39
N GLY A 3 -17.97 11.08 16.78
CA GLY A 3 -17.46 9.85 16.17
C GLY A 3 -18.28 9.32 14.97
N GLY A 4 -19.23 10.10 14.48
CA GLY A 4 -20.15 9.72 13.40
C GLY A 4 -19.77 10.32 12.04
N GLU A 5 -20.61 10.07 11.04
CA GLU A 5 -20.40 10.58 9.67
C GLU A 5 -21.25 11.81 9.39
N ILE A 6 -20.65 12.82 8.73
CA ILE A 6 -21.34 13.99 8.18
C ILE A 6 -20.98 14.08 6.70
N ARG A 7 -21.99 13.94 5.82
CA ARG A 7 -21.84 14.15 4.38
C ARG A 7 -22.61 15.39 3.94
N ILE A 8 -21.93 16.29 3.22
CA ILE A 8 -22.53 17.47 2.58
C ILE A 8 -22.25 17.34 1.08
N ALA A 9 -23.31 17.31 0.27
CA ALA A 9 -23.17 17.23 -1.18
C ALA A 9 -24.08 18.25 -1.88
N ALA A 10 -23.54 18.98 -2.85
CA ALA A 10 -24.32 19.76 -3.79
C ALA A 10 -24.54 18.94 -5.08
N VAL A 11 -25.79 18.92 -5.57
CA VAL A 11 -26.16 18.26 -6.83
C VAL A 11 -26.60 19.34 -7.82
N PRO A 12 -25.96 19.47 -9.00
CA PRO A 12 -26.39 20.40 -10.04
C PRO A 12 -27.87 20.22 -10.40
N ASP A 13 -28.54 21.32 -10.76
CA ASP A 13 -29.94 21.37 -11.19
C ASP A 13 -31.00 20.89 -10.17
N GLN A 14 -30.62 20.64 -8.92
CA GLN A 14 -31.54 20.40 -7.81
C GLN A 14 -31.40 21.53 -6.79
N SER A 15 -32.38 22.44 -6.68
CA SER A 15 -32.44 23.48 -5.64
C SER A 15 -32.77 22.90 -4.26
N VAL A 16 -32.15 21.78 -3.88
CA VAL A 16 -32.45 21.02 -2.66
C VAL A 16 -31.16 20.73 -1.89
N VAL A 17 -31.02 21.31 -0.70
CA VAL A 17 -29.99 20.90 0.25
C VAL A 17 -30.53 19.71 1.05
N ARG A 18 -29.85 18.56 0.97
CA ARG A 18 -30.20 17.34 1.69
C ARG A 18 -29.23 17.08 2.84
N ILE A 19 -29.76 17.00 4.07
CA ILE A 19 -28.99 16.66 5.27
C ILE A 19 -29.48 15.29 5.76
N SER A 20 -28.56 14.33 5.88
CA SER A 20 -28.83 12.97 6.38
C SER A 20 -27.88 12.61 7.53
N GLN A 21 -28.37 11.80 8.46
CA GLN A 21 -27.58 11.25 9.56
C GLN A 21 -27.69 9.72 9.54
N ASP A 22 -26.55 9.04 9.70
CA ASP A 22 -26.53 7.59 9.69
C ASP A 22 -27.36 6.99 10.84
N GLY A 23 -28.08 5.91 10.57
CA GLY A 23 -29.07 5.32 11.47
C GLY A 23 -30.41 6.06 11.57
N HIS A 24 -30.66 7.12 10.78
CA HIS A 24 -31.94 7.82 10.71
C HIS A 24 -32.59 7.69 9.33
N LEU A 25 -33.86 7.24 9.31
CA LEU A 25 -34.65 7.00 8.09
C LEU A 25 -35.06 8.27 7.33
N LEU A 26 -34.99 9.43 7.97
CA LEU A 26 -35.47 10.70 7.43
C LEU A 26 -34.28 11.63 7.14
N SER A 27 -34.21 12.14 5.92
CA SER A 27 -33.34 13.25 5.54
C SER A 27 -34.13 14.56 5.49
N LEU A 28 -33.50 15.68 5.86
CA LEU A 28 -34.08 17.01 5.70
C LEU A 28 -33.74 17.52 4.30
N GLU A 29 -34.75 17.87 3.53
CA GLU A 29 -34.64 18.51 2.21
C GLU A 29 -35.18 19.94 2.29
N VAL A 30 -34.39 20.92 1.88
CA VAL A 30 -34.74 22.34 1.90
C VAL A 30 -34.77 22.88 0.47
N SER A 31 -35.95 23.29 -0.03
CA SER A 31 -36.16 23.93 -1.35
C SER A 31 -36.27 25.46 -1.28
N GLU A 32 -35.92 26.13 -2.39
CA GLU A 32 -35.84 27.59 -2.58
C GLU A 32 -37.20 28.31 -2.37
N ASP A 33 -38.29 27.67 -2.76
CA ASP A 33 -39.67 28.14 -2.74
C ASP A 33 -40.28 28.35 -1.33
N ARG A 34 -39.50 28.10 -0.26
CA ARG A 34 -39.91 28.33 1.15
C ARG A 34 -39.36 29.60 1.81
N PHE A 35 -38.71 30.50 1.06
CA PHE A 35 -38.31 31.83 1.55
C PHE A 35 -39.24 32.95 1.01
N PRO A 36 -40.33 33.31 1.70
CA PRO A 36 -41.20 34.39 1.23
C PRO A 36 -40.61 35.78 1.52
N ASN A 37 -40.55 36.61 0.48
CA ASN A 37 -40.45 38.07 0.59
C ASN A 37 -41.74 38.62 1.24
N SER A 38 -41.77 38.82 2.56
CA SER A 38 -42.86 39.53 3.25
C SER A 38 -42.32 40.44 4.37
N PRO A 39 -42.85 41.67 4.55
CA PRO A 39 -42.38 42.63 5.56
C PRO A 39 -42.66 42.25 7.02
N ASP A 40 -43.56 41.29 7.27
CA ASP A 40 -43.88 40.77 8.62
C ASP A 40 -43.39 39.33 8.75
N GLY A 41 -42.07 39.15 8.65
CA GLY A 41 -41.37 37.86 8.79
C GLY A 41 -41.51 37.24 10.18
N GLN A 42 -42.68 36.71 10.52
CA GLN A 42 -42.92 35.94 11.72
C GLN A 42 -43.21 34.47 11.40
N ILE A 43 -42.32 33.61 11.87
CA ILE A 43 -42.51 32.17 11.98
C ILE A 43 -43.06 31.88 13.40
N ASP A 44 -44.11 31.06 13.47
CA ASP A 44 -44.91 30.73 14.67
C ASP A 44 -44.11 29.93 15.73
N PRO A 45 -44.27 30.19 17.06
CA PRO A 45 -43.51 29.66 18.22
C PRO A 45 -43.24 28.14 18.37
N LEU A 46 -43.72 27.28 17.47
CA LEU A 46 -43.20 25.91 17.28
C LEU A 46 -42.02 25.86 16.29
N SER A 47 -41.58 27.02 15.80
CA SER A 47 -40.36 27.20 15.06
C SER A 47 -39.17 27.15 16.01
N LEU A 48 -38.59 25.97 16.03
CA LEU A 48 -37.15 25.79 16.06
C LEU A 48 -36.45 25.50 17.42
N PRO A 49 -36.79 24.34 18.05
CA PRO A 49 -35.92 23.16 18.15
C PRO A 49 -35.26 22.79 16.81
N LYS A 50 -34.78 23.79 16.09
CA LYS A 50 -34.28 23.79 14.72
C LYS A 50 -33.55 25.15 14.48
N MET A 51 -33.36 25.97 15.53
CA MET A 51 -32.15 26.72 15.87
C MET A 51 -31.35 25.91 16.92
N LEU A 52 -31.46 24.58 16.89
CA LEU A 52 -30.96 23.61 17.90
C LEU A 52 -29.50 23.86 18.23
N THR A 53 -29.28 24.73 19.20
CA THR A 53 -28.36 24.58 20.33
C THR A 53 -28.03 25.93 20.98
N GLY A 54 -28.57 27.05 20.48
CA GLY A 54 -28.54 28.33 21.22
C GLY A 54 -27.46 29.31 20.77
N GLU A 55 -27.64 30.53 21.22
CA GLU A 55 -26.94 31.76 20.83
C GLU A 55 -25.43 31.72 21.14
N ASP A 56 -24.59 32.02 20.13
CA ASP A 56 -23.46 32.93 20.32
C ASP A 56 -23.57 34.02 19.26
N THR A 57 -23.89 35.23 19.70
CA THR A 57 -24.00 36.45 18.90
C THR A 57 -22.62 37.06 18.65
N ARG A 58 -21.70 36.27 18.08
CA ARG A 58 -20.41 36.74 17.59
C ARG A 58 -20.22 36.30 16.14
N GLY A 59 -20.65 37.15 15.21
CA GLY A 59 -20.13 37.20 13.84
C GLY A 59 -20.77 36.30 12.78
N ASN A 60 -21.69 35.38 13.10
CA ASN A 60 -22.25 34.47 12.10
C ASN A 60 -23.36 35.12 11.25
N ALA A 61 -23.36 34.83 9.95
CA ALA A 61 -24.39 35.30 9.02
C ALA A 61 -25.76 34.72 9.37
N THR A 62 -26.71 35.58 9.74
CA THR A 62 -28.08 35.21 10.14
C THR A 62 -29.10 35.34 9.01
N ARG A 63 -28.70 35.89 7.85
CA ARG A 63 -29.56 36.08 6.68
C ARG A 63 -28.78 35.99 5.38
N VAL A 64 -29.42 35.43 4.36
CA VAL A 64 -29.00 35.50 2.96
C VAL A 64 -29.94 36.47 2.23
N THR A 65 -29.42 37.44 1.48
CA THR A 65 -30.20 38.42 0.70
C THR A 65 -29.63 38.54 -0.71
N MET A 66 -30.46 38.70 -1.74
CA MET A 66 -29.95 38.90 -3.10
C MET A 66 -29.66 40.38 -3.37
N ASN A 67 -28.50 40.70 -3.95
CA ASN A 67 -28.14 42.07 -4.33
C ASN A 67 -28.76 42.47 -5.68
N GLN A 68 -28.61 43.73 -6.07
CA GLN A 68 -29.15 44.27 -7.32
C GLN A 68 -28.55 43.62 -8.59
N ASN A 69 -27.47 42.85 -8.44
CA ASN A 69 -26.79 42.12 -9.51
C ASN A 69 -27.16 40.63 -9.54
N GLY A 70 -28.12 40.19 -8.71
CA GLY A 70 -28.57 38.79 -8.67
C GLY A 70 -27.67 37.84 -7.86
N GLN A 71 -26.74 38.37 -7.05
CA GLN A 71 -25.83 37.56 -6.24
C GLN A 71 -26.36 37.41 -4.81
N PHE A 72 -26.20 36.25 -4.20
CA PHE A 72 -26.56 36.04 -2.80
C PHE A 72 -25.53 36.72 -1.88
N ILE A 73 -26.00 37.42 -0.85
CA ILE A 73 -25.19 38.16 0.14
C ILE A 73 -25.55 37.67 1.53
N LEU A 74 -24.54 37.29 2.31
CA LEU A 74 -24.67 36.99 3.73
C LEU A 74 -24.74 38.31 4.53
N THR A 75 -25.54 38.37 5.61
CA THR A 75 -25.52 39.50 6.57
C THR A 75 -24.09 39.84 6.98
N GLY A 76 -23.62 41.02 6.61
CA GLY A 76 -22.20 41.40 6.68
C GLY A 76 -21.56 41.77 5.33
N ASP A 77 -22.35 41.96 4.26
CA ASP A 77 -21.94 42.39 2.91
C ASP A 77 -20.95 41.45 2.19
N LYS A 78 -20.90 40.16 2.57
CA LYS A 78 -20.12 39.14 1.85
C LYS A 78 -20.95 38.52 0.73
N THR A 79 -20.48 38.66 -0.50
CA THR A 79 -21.12 38.10 -1.71
C THR A 79 -20.74 36.62 -1.85
N VAL A 80 -21.71 35.74 -2.06
CA VAL A 80 -21.54 34.30 -2.28
C VAL A 80 -21.74 34.03 -3.77
N ALA A 81 -20.74 33.43 -4.42
CA ALA A 81 -20.87 32.98 -5.81
C ALA A 81 -21.84 31.79 -5.85
N THR A 82 -22.85 31.84 -6.72
CA THR A 82 -23.86 30.80 -6.85
C THR A 82 -23.87 30.25 -8.27
N THR A 83 -22.90 29.41 -8.55
CA THR A 83 -23.01 28.43 -9.63
C THR A 83 -23.76 27.21 -9.10
N PRO A 84 -24.54 26.51 -9.94
CA PRO A 84 -25.03 25.18 -9.61
C PRO A 84 -23.87 24.28 -9.13
N GLY A 85 -24.13 23.37 -8.19
CA GLY A 85 -23.09 22.49 -7.66
C GLY A 85 -22.16 23.11 -6.60
N SER A 86 -22.34 24.38 -6.19
CA SER A 86 -21.54 25.00 -5.13
C SER A 86 -21.97 24.59 -3.71
N VAL A 87 -21.01 24.23 -2.85
CA VAL A 87 -21.12 24.08 -1.40
C VAL A 87 -20.37 25.24 -0.73
N VAL A 88 -21.03 25.98 0.15
CA VAL A 88 -20.38 27.05 0.93
C VAL A 88 -20.59 26.80 2.40
N ILE A 89 -19.49 26.72 3.16
CA ILE A 89 -19.51 26.43 4.60
C ILE A 89 -18.89 27.59 5.35
N SER A 90 -19.66 28.14 6.29
CA SER A 90 -19.20 29.09 7.30
C SER A 90 -19.66 28.62 8.68
N GLY A 91 -18.77 28.63 9.67
CA GLY A 91 -19.04 28.10 11.00
C GLY A 91 -18.59 26.65 11.20
N ASN A 92 -19.18 25.95 12.18
CA ASN A 92 -18.62 24.67 12.67
C ASN A 92 -19.27 23.43 12.02
N ILE A 93 -18.46 22.48 11.57
CA ILE A 93 -18.83 21.08 11.30
C ILE A 93 -18.07 20.21 12.30
N ASP A 94 -18.80 19.56 13.21
CA ASP A 94 -18.18 18.84 14.33
C ASP A 94 -18.60 17.37 14.35
N ALA A 95 -17.69 16.49 13.97
CA ALA A 95 -17.76 15.04 14.14
C ALA A 95 -16.72 14.52 15.15
N SER A 96 -16.18 15.40 15.99
CA SER A 96 -15.17 15.04 16.97
C SER A 96 -15.71 14.07 18.03
N ASN A 97 -14.86 13.16 18.49
CA ASN A 97 -15.20 12.18 19.51
C ASN A 97 -14.35 12.42 20.76
N THR A 98 -14.75 13.44 21.51
CA THR A 98 -14.01 13.89 22.70
C THR A 98 -14.91 13.77 23.93
N GLN A 99 -14.39 13.16 24.99
CA GLN A 99 -15.06 13.05 26.28
C GLN A 99 -14.43 13.93 27.35
N HIS A 100 -13.23 14.45 27.09
CA HIS A 100 -12.48 15.29 28.02
C HIS A 100 -12.32 16.72 27.49
N THR A 101 -13.12 17.65 28.03
CA THR A 101 -13.11 19.08 27.65
C THR A 101 -12.12 19.93 28.45
N ASN A 102 -11.39 19.35 29.41
CA ASN A 102 -10.46 20.06 30.30
C ASN A 102 -9.07 19.42 30.31
N ARG A 103 -8.02 20.27 30.30
CA ARG A 103 -6.57 19.99 30.27
C ARG A 103 -6.01 19.17 31.45
N SER A 104 -6.72 18.17 31.95
CA SER A 104 -6.19 17.21 32.92
C SER A 104 -6.02 15.89 32.18
N LEU A 105 -4.77 15.42 32.03
CA LEU A 105 -4.45 14.15 31.40
C LEU A 105 -5.30 13.04 32.06
N PRO A 106 -6.24 12.41 31.34
CA PRO A 106 -6.97 11.28 31.86
C PRO A 106 -5.99 10.09 32.02
N PRO A 107 -6.22 9.19 32.98
CA PRO A 107 -5.42 7.97 33.07
C PRO A 107 -5.51 7.19 31.74
N LEU A 108 -4.39 6.67 31.26
CA LEU A 108 -4.30 5.77 30.10
C LEU A 108 -5.20 4.54 30.33
N SER A 109 -6.48 4.64 30.01
CA SER A 109 -7.47 3.56 30.12
C SER A 109 -7.86 3.08 28.72
N GLN A 110 -8.27 1.82 28.60
CA GLN A 110 -8.79 1.22 27.36
C GLN A 110 -10.07 1.91 26.83
N GLU A 111 -10.70 2.79 27.62
CA GLU A 111 -11.88 3.53 27.18
C GLU A 111 -11.51 4.66 26.22
N ASN A 112 -10.31 5.27 26.38
CA ASN A 112 -9.86 6.37 25.53
C ASN A 112 -9.45 5.91 24.13
N THR A 113 -8.97 4.68 23.95
CA THR A 113 -8.57 4.16 22.62
C THR A 113 -9.74 3.96 21.66
N ASN A 114 -10.99 3.97 22.15
CA ASN A 114 -12.18 3.80 21.32
C ASN A 114 -12.81 5.14 20.90
N LEU A 115 -12.25 6.27 21.34
CA LEU A 115 -12.75 7.62 21.06
C LEU A 115 -12.10 8.22 19.82
N VAL A 116 -12.20 7.51 18.70
CA VAL A 116 -11.69 7.98 17.40
C VAL A 116 -12.69 8.99 16.81
N GLY A 117 -12.17 10.06 16.24
CA GLY A 117 -12.97 11.08 15.56
C GLY A 117 -13.74 10.52 14.35
N GLY A 118 -14.83 11.18 13.98
CA GLY A 118 -15.74 10.76 12.92
C GLY A 118 -15.24 11.06 11.50
N ASN A 119 -16.15 11.01 10.53
CA ASN A 119 -15.86 11.31 9.12
C ASN A 119 -16.64 12.54 8.65
N VAL A 120 -15.99 13.43 7.90
CA VAL A 120 -16.63 14.56 7.21
C VAL A 120 -16.29 14.50 5.74
N GLU A 121 -17.30 14.35 4.89
CA GLU A 121 -17.15 14.35 3.43
C GLU A 121 -17.95 15.50 2.82
N ILE A 122 -17.28 16.31 1.99
CA ILE A 122 -17.88 17.47 1.32
C ILE A 122 -17.65 17.35 -0.18
N LEU A 123 -18.75 17.27 -0.94
CA LEU A 123 -18.75 17.05 -2.39
C LEU A 123 -19.50 18.19 -3.11
N GLY A 124 -18.92 18.71 -4.18
CA GLY A 124 -19.53 19.74 -5.01
C GLY A 124 -18.62 20.13 -6.17
N GLU A 125 -19.18 20.81 -7.18
CA GLU A 125 -18.43 21.41 -8.28
C GLU A 125 -17.61 22.62 -7.80
N GLN A 126 -18.11 23.33 -6.79
CA GLN A 126 -17.35 24.36 -6.10
C GLN A 126 -17.49 24.19 -4.58
N ILE A 127 -16.42 24.21 -3.82
CA ILE A 127 -16.46 24.12 -2.35
C ILE A 127 -15.75 25.35 -1.77
N ASP A 128 -16.46 26.21 -1.05
CA ASP A 128 -15.90 27.38 -0.37
C ASP A 128 -16.03 27.22 1.14
N LEU A 129 -14.90 27.00 1.80
CA LEU A 129 -14.76 27.02 3.26
C LEU A 129 -14.35 28.43 3.70
N ASN A 130 -15.30 29.21 4.21
CA ASN A 130 -15.12 30.60 4.61
C ASN A 130 -15.43 30.78 6.09
N GLN A 131 -14.43 30.99 6.93
CA GLN A 131 -14.58 30.95 8.41
C GLN A 131 -15.16 29.59 8.87
N ALA A 132 -14.78 28.52 8.18
CA ALA A 132 -15.24 27.17 8.50
C ALA A 132 -14.34 26.55 9.57
N ASN A 133 -14.93 25.79 10.48
CA ASN A 133 -14.20 24.99 11.45
C ASN A 133 -14.69 23.55 11.37
N ILE A 134 -13.92 22.70 10.67
CA ILE A 134 -14.20 21.28 10.51
C ILE A 134 -13.39 20.53 11.57
N ASN A 135 -14.07 19.87 12.50
CA ASN A 135 -13.43 19.14 13.59
C ASN A 135 -13.86 17.67 13.58
N VAL A 136 -12.92 16.80 13.23
CA VAL A 136 -13.00 15.34 13.32
C VAL A 136 -11.95 14.79 14.29
N SER A 137 -11.52 15.57 15.28
CA SER A 137 -10.54 15.12 16.27
C SER A 137 -11.12 14.08 17.23
N GLY A 138 -10.28 13.24 17.84
CA GLY A 138 -10.71 12.27 18.85
C GLY A 138 -9.72 12.11 19.98
N ASP A 139 -10.20 11.68 21.15
CA ASP A 139 -9.34 11.41 22.31
C ASP A 139 -8.48 10.14 22.12
N GLY A 140 -8.94 9.22 21.27
CA GLY A 140 -8.29 7.95 20.92
C GLY A 140 -7.68 7.86 19.52
N GLY A 141 -7.81 8.91 18.72
CA GLY A 141 -7.33 8.98 17.34
C GLY A 141 -8.08 10.02 16.52
N GLY A 142 -7.43 10.60 15.52
CA GLY A 142 -8.07 11.51 14.58
C GLY A 142 -9.01 10.78 13.61
N GLY A 143 -10.05 11.49 13.18
CA GLY A 143 -11.00 11.05 12.16
C GLY A 143 -10.56 11.39 10.73
N THR A 144 -11.51 11.42 9.79
CA THR A 144 -11.22 11.69 8.37
C THR A 144 -11.98 12.90 7.85
N VAL A 145 -11.32 13.72 7.02
CA VAL A 145 -11.95 14.79 6.22
C VAL A 145 -11.64 14.55 4.75
N SER A 146 -12.65 14.61 3.89
CA SER A 146 -12.51 14.54 2.44
C SER A 146 -13.26 15.68 1.78
N LEU A 147 -12.55 16.50 1.00
CA LEU A 147 -13.10 17.60 0.22
C LEU A 147 -12.89 17.32 -1.28
N GLY A 148 -13.98 17.31 -2.05
CA GLY A 148 -13.96 16.99 -3.48
C GLY A 148 -13.95 15.49 -3.75
N ASN A 149 -13.84 15.10 -5.02
CA ASN A 149 -13.97 13.71 -5.44
C ASN A 149 -12.59 13.08 -5.74
N TYR A 150 -12.23 12.03 -5.00
CA TYR A 150 -11.00 11.26 -5.19
C TYR A 150 -11.16 10.11 -6.21
N THR A 151 -12.39 9.86 -6.71
CA THR A 151 -12.63 8.83 -7.75
C THR A 151 -12.43 9.40 -9.15
N VAL A 152 -11.33 8.95 -9.78
CA VAL A 152 -10.98 9.16 -11.18
C VAL A 152 -12.14 8.73 -12.11
N ASN A 153 -12.46 9.58 -13.10
CA ASN A 153 -13.32 9.36 -14.29
C ASN A 153 -14.62 10.19 -14.44
N GLN A 154 -14.74 11.38 -13.84
CA GLN A 154 -15.72 12.36 -14.33
C GLN A 154 -15.08 13.74 -14.49
N GLU A 155 -15.11 14.25 -15.73
CA GLU A 155 -14.70 15.61 -16.08
C GLU A 155 -15.68 16.63 -15.49
N HIS A 156 -15.46 17.04 -14.24
CA HIS A 156 -16.09 18.23 -13.67
C HIS A 156 -14.99 19.18 -13.18
N ASN A 157 -15.09 20.44 -13.60
CA ASN A 157 -14.16 21.51 -13.24
C ASN A 157 -14.35 21.90 -11.77
N ASN A 158 -13.81 21.08 -10.87
CA ASN A 158 -14.02 21.25 -9.44
C ASN A 158 -13.07 22.31 -8.88
N HIS A 159 -13.60 23.26 -8.12
CA HIS A 159 -12.82 24.32 -7.45
C HIS A 159 -13.03 24.28 -5.93
N ILE A 160 -11.96 24.17 -5.15
CA ILE A 160 -12.00 24.20 -3.68
C ILE A 160 -11.25 25.42 -3.17
N GLN A 161 -11.91 26.23 -2.36
CA GLN A 161 -11.31 27.36 -1.65
C GLN A 161 -11.41 27.14 -0.15
N VAL A 162 -10.30 27.36 0.57
CA VAL A 162 -10.22 27.35 2.04
C VAL A 162 -9.62 28.66 2.50
N SER A 163 -10.46 29.53 3.08
CA SER A 163 -10.07 30.85 3.56
C SER A 163 -9.08 30.78 4.74
N SER A 164 -8.35 31.87 4.98
CA SER A 164 -7.29 31.93 5.99
C SER A 164 -7.77 31.83 7.43
N ASP A 165 -9.05 32.10 7.64
CA ASP A 165 -9.76 31.96 8.91
C ASP A 165 -10.50 30.62 9.04
N SER A 166 -10.31 29.69 8.10
CA SER A 166 -10.85 28.34 8.17
C SER A 166 -9.85 27.34 8.78
N ILE A 167 -10.36 26.39 9.56
CA ILE A 167 -9.60 25.37 10.30
C ILE A 167 -10.17 23.99 10.00
N ILE A 168 -9.29 23.03 9.70
CA ILE A 168 -9.60 21.60 9.57
C ILE A 168 -8.77 20.84 10.60
N SER A 169 -9.42 20.10 11.50
CA SER A 169 -8.78 19.40 12.62
C SER A 169 -9.14 17.93 12.65
N ALA A 170 -8.14 17.06 12.53
CA ALA A 170 -8.21 15.61 12.62
C ALA A 170 -7.19 15.09 13.65
N ASN A 171 -7.12 15.72 14.82
CA ASN A 171 -6.08 15.46 15.81
C ASN A 171 -6.42 14.27 16.72
N ALA A 172 -5.39 13.60 17.23
CA ALA A 172 -5.48 12.73 18.40
C ALA A 172 -5.12 13.53 19.66
N ASN A 173 -6.09 13.75 20.55
CA ASN A 173 -5.90 14.67 21.69
C ASN A 173 -5.11 14.07 22.84
N PHE A 174 -5.23 12.76 23.08
CA PHE A 174 -4.62 12.09 24.26
C PHE A 174 -3.90 10.80 23.93
N THR A 175 -4.52 9.93 23.12
CA THR A 175 -3.97 8.65 22.68
C THR A 175 -4.26 8.41 21.20
N GLY A 176 -3.46 7.59 20.52
CA GLY A 176 -3.65 7.25 19.11
C GLY A 176 -3.00 8.20 18.11
N ASN A 177 -3.18 7.86 16.84
CA ASN A 177 -2.55 8.54 15.70
C ASN A 177 -3.41 9.71 15.21
N GLY A 178 -2.77 10.68 14.58
CA GLY A 178 -3.45 11.71 13.80
C GLY A 178 -4.32 11.09 12.70
N GLY A 179 -5.36 11.82 12.31
CA GLY A 179 -6.32 11.41 11.30
C GLY A 179 -5.86 11.70 9.88
N ASN A 180 -6.81 11.68 8.94
CA ASN A 180 -6.53 11.87 7.52
C ASN A 180 -7.31 13.06 6.95
N VAL A 181 -6.65 13.92 6.18
CA VAL A 181 -7.29 15.01 5.45
C VAL A 181 -6.92 14.90 3.98
N ALA A 182 -7.92 14.69 3.12
CA ALA A 182 -7.75 14.63 1.67
C ALA A 182 -8.53 15.76 0.99
N ILE A 183 -7.85 16.54 0.14
CA ILE A 183 -8.44 17.65 -0.61
C ILE A 183 -8.06 17.44 -2.07
N ALA A 184 -9.05 17.20 -2.94
CA ALA A 184 -8.78 16.93 -4.35
C ALA A 184 -9.79 17.65 -5.26
N ALA A 185 -9.26 18.47 -6.16
CA ALA A 185 -10.05 19.18 -7.16
C ALA A 185 -9.17 19.55 -8.36
N GLU A 186 -9.77 20.11 -9.41
CA GLU A 186 -8.98 20.67 -10.52
C GLU A 186 -8.18 21.88 -10.03
N GLN A 187 -8.83 22.76 -9.27
CA GLN A 187 -8.20 23.92 -8.63
C GLN A 187 -8.44 23.92 -7.12
N VAL A 188 -7.37 24.06 -6.34
CA VAL A 188 -7.36 24.15 -4.88
C VAL A 188 -6.68 25.45 -4.43
N ASP A 189 -7.40 26.31 -3.70
CA ASP A 189 -6.91 27.57 -3.15
C ASP A 189 -7.01 27.55 -1.62
N ILE A 190 -5.90 27.21 -0.95
CA ILE A 190 -5.86 26.96 0.50
C ILE A 190 -4.99 28.00 1.19
N SER A 191 -5.62 28.81 2.04
CA SER A 191 -4.96 29.75 2.96
C SER A 191 -5.23 29.43 4.43
N GLY A 192 -6.13 28.47 4.70
CA GLY A 192 -6.54 28.04 6.04
C GLY A 192 -5.52 27.15 6.77
N HIS A 193 -5.95 26.56 7.88
CA HIS A 193 -5.09 25.77 8.76
C HIS A 193 -5.58 24.33 8.83
N ILE A 194 -4.69 23.37 8.58
CA ILE A 194 -4.99 21.93 8.61
C ILE A 194 -4.16 21.29 9.71
N SER A 195 -4.77 20.46 10.54
CA SER A 195 -4.05 19.71 11.58
C SER A 195 -4.50 18.26 11.64
N ALA A 196 -3.55 17.34 11.69
CA ALA A 196 -3.77 15.90 11.90
C ALA A 196 -2.67 15.35 12.82
N ARG A 197 -2.56 15.94 14.00
CA ARG A 197 -1.50 15.66 14.96
C ARG A 197 -1.71 14.34 15.69
N GLY A 198 -0.61 13.63 15.93
CA GLY A 198 -0.58 12.48 16.82
C GLY A 198 -0.54 12.87 18.30
N SER A 199 -0.98 11.97 19.16
CA SER A 199 -0.87 12.15 20.61
C SER A 199 0.57 11.91 21.13
N GLY A 200 0.95 12.55 22.24
CA GLY A 200 2.29 12.41 22.84
C GLY A 200 2.66 10.97 23.23
N ASN A 201 3.95 10.69 23.42
CA ASN A 201 4.65 9.45 23.79
C ASN A 201 4.30 8.14 23.04
N LEU A 202 3.17 8.00 22.34
CA LEU A 202 2.75 6.75 21.66
C LEU A 202 2.03 6.96 20.32
N GLY A 203 1.49 8.14 20.03
CA GLY A 203 0.81 8.42 18.76
C GLY A 203 1.75 8.84 17.64
N GLU A 204 1.41 8.44 16.42
CA GLU A 204 2.06 8.91 15.19
C GLU A 204 1.26 10.06 14.57
N GLY A 205 1.94 10.92 13.81
CA GLY A 205 1.28 11.96 13.03
C GLY A 205 0.34 11.36 11.96
N GLY A 206 -0.68 12.13 11.59
CA GLY A 206 -1.65 11.75 10.57
C GLY A 206 -1.17 12.07 9.15
N SER A 207 -2.08 12.02 8.19
CA SER A 207 -1.76 12.32 6.78
C SER A 207 -2.58 13.48 6.23
N VAL A 208 -1.94 14.30 5.40
CA VAL A 208 -2.59 15.36 4.62
C VAL A 208 -2.22 15.22 3.16
N GLN A 209 -3.21 15.00 2.31
CA GLN A 209 -3.05 14.91 0.86
C GLN A 209 -3.82 16.04 0.16
N ILE A 210 -3.14 16.77 -0.71
CA ILE A 210 -3.71 17.87 -1.50
C ILE A 210 -3.39 17.60 -2.97
N SER A 211 -4.41 17.57 -3.83
CA SER A 211 -4.26 17.36 -5.27
C SER A 211 -5.03 18.40 -6.07
N GLY A 212 -4.37 19.04 -7.04
CA GLY A 212 -4.95 20.05 -7.94
C GLY A 212 -3.97 21.18 -8.26
N GLY A 213 -4.30 22.06 -9.22
CA GLY A 213 -3.62 23.35 -9.40
C GLY A 213 -4.12 24.40 -8.42
N GLY A 214 -3.75 25.68 -8.59
CA GLY A 214 -4.23 26.80 -7.75
C GLY A 214 -3.16 27.39 -6.85
N SER A 215 -3.47 27.58 -5.56
CA SER A 215 -2.54 28.18 -4.58
C SER A 215 -2.61 27.59 -3.18
N PHE A 216 -1.46 27.55 -2.50
CA PHE A 216 -1.33 27.15 -1.11
C PHE A 216 -0.47 28.16 -0.32
N SER A 217 -1.09 28.87 0.61
CA SER A 217 -0.44 29.74 1.61
C SER A 217 -0.92 29.46 3.04
N GLY A 218 -1.46 28.27 3.26
CA GLY A 218 -1.98 27.82 4.55
C GLY A 218 -0.91 27.24 5.47
N THR A 219 -1.36 26.60 6.54
CA THR A 219 -0.48 25.83 7.45
C THR A 219 -0.97 24.40 7.56
N VAL A 220 -0.02 23.47 7.73
CA VAL A 220 -0.31 22.05 7.96
C VAL A 220 0.52 21.56 9.14
N ASP A 221 -0.14 20.98 10.14
CA ASP A 221 0.50 20.40 11.32
C ASP A 221 0.11 18.93 11.47
N VAL A 222 1.04 18.04 11.09
CA VAL A 222 0.94 16.58 11.27
C VAL A 222 1.93 16.09 12.31
N SER A 223 2.34 16.96 13.23
CA SER A 223 3.35 16.62 14.25
C SER A 223 2.88 15.54 15.22
N ALA A 224 3.83 14.78 15.74
CA ALA A 224 3.67 13.94 16.93
C ALA A 224 5.01 13.84 17.67
N GLU A 225 5.06 13.24 18.86
CA GLU A 225 6.32 13.10 19.61
C GLU A 225 7.21 11.96 19.06
N ASN A 226 6.62 10.84 18.59
CA ASN A 226 7.35 9.67 18.08
C ASN A 226 7.64 9.72 16.57
N ASN A 227 6.64 9.51 15.72
CA ASN A 227 6.78 9.56 14.26
C ASN A 227 5.96 10.72 13.73
N VAL A 228 6.59 11.60 12.95
CA VAL A 228 5.86 12.69 12.27
C VAL A 228 4.92 12.11 11.22
N GLY A 229 3.89 12.86 10.86
CA GLY A 229 2.96 12.47 9.82
C GLY A 229 3.43 12.88 8.42
N ASP A 230 2.63 12.50 7.43
CA ASP A 230 2.91 12.69 6.01
C ASP A 230 2.12 13.87 5.44
N ILE A 231 2.79 14.71 4.64
CA ILE A 231 2.19 15.74 3.82
C ILE A 231 2.54 15.45 2.36
N ARG A 232 1.53 15.20 1.53
CA ARG A 232 1.69 14.95 0.10
C ARG A 232 0.89 15.98 -0.70
N ILE A 233 1.59 16.68 -1.60
CA ILE A 233 0.99 17.66 -2.50
C ILE A 233 1.25 17.24 -3.93
N GLU A 234 0.18 17.13 -4.71
CA GLU A 234 0.18 16.63 -6.08
C GLU A 234 -0.42 17.66 -7.06
N SER A 235 0.25 17.87 -8.19
CA SER A 235 -0.24 18.75 -9.26
C SER A 235 0.41 18.39 -10.59
N GLU A 236 0.01 19.02 -11.69
CA GLU A 236 0.76 18.85 -12.95
C GLU A 236 2.09 19.61 -12.87
N ASN A 237 2.04 20.87 -12.41
CA ASN A 237 3.21 21.69 -12.15
C ASN A 237 3.15 22.27 -10.73
N ILE A 238 4.28 22.40 -10.06
CA ILE A 238 4.36 23.00 -8.73
C ILE A 238 5.37 24.15 -8.75
N THR A 239 4.96 25.33 -8.31
CA THR A 239 5.80 26.53 -8.25
C THR A 239 5.90 27.05 -6.82
N VAL A 240 7.10 27.20 -6.26
CA VAL A 240 7.33 27.82 -4.95
C VAL A 240 7.72 29.29 -5.13
N ASN A 241 6.98 30.18 -4.48
CA ASN A 241 7.10 31.63 -4.65
C ASN A 241 7.41 32.36 -3.33
N PRO A 242 8.14 33.48 -3.36
CA PRO A 242 8.32 34.32 -2.17
C PRO A 242 6.99 34.92 -1.72
N GLU A 243 6.83 35.08 -0.41
CA GLU A 243 5.61 35.61 0.21
C GLU A 243 5.18 36.97 -0.38
N THR A 244 6.14 37.84 -0.72
CA THR A 244 5.87 39.18 -1.29
C THR A 244 5.28 39.16 -2.69
N ASN A 245 5.48 38.07 -3.45
CA ASN A 245 4.95 37.88 -4.80
C ASN A 245 3.90 36.75 -4.85
N PHE A 246 3.39 36.28 -3.71
CA PHE A 246 2.38 35.23 -3.66
C PHE A 246 0.98 35.69 -4.14
N GLN A 247 0.88 36.90 -4.69
CA GLN A 247 -0.32 37.34 -5.39
C GLN A 247 -0.40 36.60 -6.73
N VAL A 248 -1.19 35.52 -6.77
CA VAL A 248 -1.52 34.81 -8.01
C VAL A 248 -2.12 35.83 -8.97
N SER A 249 -1.42 36.11 -10.07
CA SER A 249 -1.93 37.02 -11.09
C SER A 249 -3.22 36.43 -11.68
N ASP A 250 -4.23 37.25 -11.99
CA ASP A 250 -5.49 36.76 -12.58
C ASP A 250 -5.28 36.02 -13.92
N GLY A 251 -4.09 36.14 -14.53
CA GLY A 251 -3.64 35.35 -15.68
C GLY A 251 -3.15 33.93 -15.34
N GLU A 252 -2.57 33.72 -14.15
CA GLU A 252 -2.10 32.41 -13.66
C GLU A 252 -3.21 31.59 -13.00
N LYS A 253 -4.26 32.24 -12.48
CA LYS A 253 -5.49 31.54 -12.02
C LYS A 253 -6.18 30.71 -13.10
N ASN A 254 -5.86 30.94 -14.38
CA ASN A 254 -6.43 30.22 -15.53
C ASN A 254 -5.61 29.00 -15.96
N GLN A 255 -4.51 28.66 -15.29
CA GLN A 255 -3.80 27.40 -15.50
C GLN A 255 -4.17 26.43 -14.38
N SER A 256 -5.27 25.71 -14.57
CA SER A 256 -5.82 24.77 -13.59
C SER A 256 -4.86 23.63 -13.22
N SER A 257 -3.73 23.51 -13.93
CA SER A 257 -2.75 22.46 -13.71
C SER A 257 -1.48 22.91 -12.95
N ASN A 258 -1.29 24.20 -12.66
CA ASN A 258 -0.14 24.68 -11.86
C ASN A 258 -0.55 25.06 -10.44
N LEU A 259 0.12 24.51 -9.43
CA LEU A 259 -0.06 24.83 -8.02
C LEU A 259 1.06 25.74 -7.50
N ASN A 260 0.68 26.91 -7.00
CA ASN A 260 1.61 27.87 -6.40
C ASN A 260 1.67 27.68 -4.88
N ILE A 261 2.84 27.40 -4.31
CA ILE A 261 3.04 27.23 -2.86
C ILE A 261 3.87 28.40 -2.32
N SER A 262 3.46 28.98 -1.20
CA SER A 262 4.24 30.05 -0.57
C SER A 262 5.46 29.45 0.13
N GLU A 263 6.59 30.14 0.01
CA GLU A 263 7.85 29.79 0.67
C GLU A 263 7.64 29.47 2.16
N ASN A 264 7.00 30.38 2.89
CA ASN A 264 6.75 30.24 4.32
C ASN A 264 5.90 28.99 4.65
N SER A 265 4.87 28.70 3.84
CA SER A 265 4.06 27.50 4.01
C SER A 265 4.87 26.22 3.84
N LEU A 266 5.70 26.13 2.79
CA LEU A 266 6.55 24.97 2.55
C LEU A 266 7.59 24.78 3.67
N GLU A 267 8.28 25.85 4.06
CA GLU A 267 9.25 25.79 5.16
C GLU A 267 8.59 25.33 6.47
N GLN A 268 7.39 25.85 6.77
CA GLN A 268 6.64 25.45 7.96
C GLN A 268 6.24 23.97 7.95
N MET A 269 5.79 23.43 6.80
CA MET A 269 5.46 22.01 6.66
C MET A 269 6.66 21.13 7.00
N THR A 270 7.87 21.52 6.60
CA THR A 270 9.06 20.69 6.79
C THR A 270 9.47 20.54 8.25
N ASN A 271 9.11 21.48 9.14
CA ASN A 271 9.55 21.49 10.53
C ASN A 271 9.26 20.17 11.28
N ASN A 272 8.11 19.55 11.02
CA ASN A 272 7.61 18.37 11.77
C ASN A 272 6.77 17.43 10.89
N ALA A 273 7.18 17.20 9.65
CA ALA A 273 6.48 16.30 8.74
C ALA A 273 7.44 15.66 7.73
N ASP A 274 7.06 14.49 7.23
CA ASP A 274 7.58 13.99 5.97
C ASP A 274 6.81 14.67 4.83
N VAL A 275 7.51 15.42 3.97
CA VAL A 275 6.89 16.26 2.94
C VAL A 275 7.25 15.74 1.55
N THR A 276 6.25 15.49 0.71
CA THR A 276 6.42 15.15 -0.69
C THR A 276 5.67 16.13 -1.59
N LEU A 277 6.40 16.88 -2.42
CA LEU A 277 5.85 17.60 -3.56
C LEU A 277 6.03 16.74 -4.80
N ALA A 278 4.93 16.31 -5.41
CA ALA A 278 4.91 15.45 -6.59
C ALA A 278 4.18 16.14 -7.75
N ALA A 279 4.94 16.64 -8.71
CA ALA A 279 4.42 17.12 -9.98
C ALA A 279 4.39 15.97 -11.00
N THR A 280 3.48 15.97 -11.98
CA THR A 280 3.60 15.10 -13.16
C THR A 280 4.46 15.72 -14.26
N ASN A 281 4.78 17.02 -14.14
CA ASN A 281 5.67 17.75 -15.03
C ASN A 281 6.69 18.61 -14.25
N ASP A 282 6.56 19.93 -14.13
CA ASP A 282 7.67 20.74 -13.60
C ASP A 282 7.53 21.10 -12.11
N ILE A 283 8.64 21.06 -11.37
CA ILE A 283 8.77 21.71 -10.05
C ILE A 283 9.74 22.89 -10.19
N THR A 284 9.26 24.10 -9.92
CA THR A 284 10.05 25.33 -9.99
C THR A 284 10.11 26.04 -8.64
N ILE A 285 11.32 26.34 -8.16
CA ILE A 285 11.56 27.19 -6.99
C ILE A 285 12.05 28.55 -7.50
N ASN A 286 11.20 29.57 -7.39
CA ASN A 286 11.54 30.91 -7.85
C ASN A 286 12.52 31.62 -6.91
N ASN A 287 12.95 32.82 -7.29
CA ASN A 287 13.80 33.64 -6.44
C ASN A 287 13.09 34.02 -5.13
N LEU A 288 13.53 33.39 -4.04
CA LEU A 288 12.96 33.56 -2.71
C LEU A 288 13.44 34.85 -2.04
N SER A 289 12.73 35.29 -1.00
CA SER A 289 12.88 36.64 -0.45
C SER A 289 14.21 36.82 0.30
N ASP A 290 14.64 35.80 1.04
CA ASP A 290 15.95 35.73 1.70
C ASP A 290 17.01 34.99 0.86
N ASN A 291 16.62 34.53 -0.35
CA ASN A 291 17.38 33.68 -1.24
C ASN A 291 17.72 32.30 -0.65
N GLN A 292 16.92 31.81 0.30
CA GLN A 292 17.06 30.50 0.92
C GLN A 292 15.72 29.77 0.89
N LEU A 293 15.76 28.46 0.71
CA LEU A 293 14.66 27.56 1.02
C LEU A 293 15.09 26.71 2.22
N ASN A 294 14.61 27.06 3.40
CA ASN A 294 14.99 26.42 4.66
C ASN A 294 14.13 25.19 4.93
N LEU A 295 14.71 24.02 4.66
CA LEU A 295 14.10 22.73 4.94
C LEU A 295 14.56 22.31 6.33
N ASN A 296 13.66 22.33 7.31
CA ASN A 296 13.98 22.08 8.71
C ASN A 296 13.58 20.67 9.16
N ALA A 297 14.16 20.20 10.26
CA ALA A 297 13.65 19.06 11.02
C ALA A 297 13.75 19.39 12.51
N ASP A 298 12.84 18.85 13.31
CA ASP A 298 12.98 18.87 14.77
C ASP A 298 14.09 17.92 15.23
N ASN A 299 15.26 18.51 15.48
CA ASN A 299 16.47 17.80 15.92
C ASN A 299 16.45 17.41 17.41
N ASN A 300 15.37 17.66 18.16
CA ASN A 300 15.26 17.29 19.58
C ASN A 300 14.73 15.88 19.85
N ARG A 301 14.55 15.05 18.82
CA ARG A 301 13.91 13.73 18.95
C ARG A 301 14.98 12.64 19.10
N LEU A 302 15.11 12.12 20.32
CA LEU A 302 15.92 10.93 20.60
C LEU A 302 15.22 9.71 19.99
N ASP A 303 15.95 8.91 19.19
CA ASP A 303 15.54 7.57 18.70
C ASP A 303 14.45 7.50 17.60
N THR A 304 14.16 8.57 16.85
CA THR A 304 13.20 8.54 15.74
C THR A 304 13.86 8.77 14.37
N PRO A 305 13.36 8.16 13.28
CA PRO A 305 13.86 8.46 11.95
C PRO A 305 13.63 9.96 11.68
N PRO A 306 14.67 10.67 11.27
CA PRO A 306 14.57 12.10 11.14
C PRO A 306 13.80 12.43 9.83
N SER A 307 13.02 13.52 9.79
CA SER A 307 12.06 13.82 8.71
C SER A 307 12.69 13.97 7.31
N GLN A 308 11.90 13.67 6.28
CA GLN A 308 12.30 13.64 4.88
C GLN A 308 11.51 14.62 4.02
N VAL A 309 12.21 15.31 3.11
CA VAL A 309 11.60 16.19 2.10
C VAL A 309 11.88 15.64 0.69
N LYS A 310 10.85 15.48 -0.13
CA LYS A 310 10.93 14.96 -1.50
C LYS A 310 10.35 15.96 -2.50
N PHE A 311 11.10 16.22 -3.56
CA PHE A 311 10.65 16.91 -4.76
C PHE A 311 10.67 15.92 -5.93
N VAL A 312 9.52 15.65 -6.54
CA VAL A 312 9.36 14.65 -7.61
C VAL A 312 8.68 15.32 -8.81
N ALA A 313 9.45 15.73 -9.82
CA ALA A 313 8.92 16.45 -10.98
C ALA A 313 8.23 15.52 -12.02
N ASP A 314 8.70 14.29 -12.23
CA ASP A 314 8.14 13.33 -13.20
C ASP A 314 7.36 12.20 -12.48
N SER A 315 6.36 12.52 -11.66
CA SER A 315 5.70 11.52 -10.78
C SER A 315 4.89 10.45 -11.53
N ASP A 316 4.45 10.72 -12.75
CA ASP A 316 3.76 9.76 -13.62
C ASP A 316 4.73 8.90 -14.47
N HIS A 317 6.03 9.20 -14.39
CA HIS A 317 7.12 8.49 -15.07
C HIS A 317 6.96 8.50 -16.60
N ASN A 318 6.40 9.57 -17.16
CA ASN A 318 6.24 9.75 -18.60
C ASN A 318 7.53 10.27 -19.28
N ARG A 319 8.59 10.54 -18.49
CA ARG A 319 9.89 11.11 -18.92
C ARG A 319 9.82 12.59 -19.33
N SER A 320 8.86 13.32 -18.77
CA SER A 320 8.72 14.76 -18.84
C SER A 320 8.65 15.29 -17.43
N GLY A 321 9.25 16.46 -17.21
CA GLY A 321 9.22 17.11 -15.92
C GLY A 321 10.60 17.36 -15.33
N SER A 322 10.86 18.62 -15.02
CA SER A 322 12.13 19.12 -14.56
C SER A 322 12.02 19.76 -13.19
N PHE A 323 13.04 19.59 -12.37
CA PHE A 323 13.21 20.40 -11.16
C PHE A 323 14.13 21.58 -11.48
N THR A 324 13.68 22.81 -11.20
CA THR A 324 14.48 24.02 -11.41
C THR A 324 14.43 24.91 -10.18
N ILE A 325 15.57 25.44 -9.74
CA ILE A 325 15.65 26.50 -8.72
C ILE A 325 16.37 27.72 -9.31
N ASP A 326 15.88 28.92 -9.00
CA ASP A 326 16.51 30.18 -9.39
C ASP A 326 17.96 30.23 -8.86
N ASN A 327 18.89 30.69 -9.69
CA ASN A 327 20.32 30.65 -9.39
C ASN A 327 20.77 31.54 -8.23
N ARG A 328 19.92 32.45 -7.76
CA ARG A 328 20.16 33.24 -6.54
C ARG A 328 19.72 32.51 -5.29
N THR A 329 18.79 31.56 -5.39
CA THR A 329 18.22 30.83 -4.25
C THR A 329 19.05 29.60 -3.91
N SER A 330 19.23 29.36 -2.61
CA SER A 330 19.93 28.20 -2.07
C SER A 330 18.99 27.31 -1.26
N ILE A 331 19.17 25.98 -1.31
CA ILE A 331 18.46 25.07 -0.42
C ILE A 331 19.30 24.91 0.84
N VAL A 332 18.72 25.21 2.01
CA VAL A 332 19.34 24.96 3.31
C VAL A 332 18.66 23.74 3.92
N ASN A 333 19.35 22.60 3.86
CA ASN A 333 18.89 21.37 4.47
C ASN A 333 19.33 21.27 5.94
N ASN A 334 18.46 21.70 6.84
CA ASN A 334 18.51 21.34 8.26
C ASN A 334 17.70 20.06 8.54
N SER A 335 16.98 19.53 7.55
CA SER A 335 16.35 18.22 7.60
C SER A 335 17.35 17.10 7.41
N SER A 336 16.86 15.89 7.62
CA SER A 336 17.64 14.66 7.64
C SER A 336 17.83 14.03 6.29
N SER A 337 16.89 14.25 5.37
CA SER A 337 17.02 13.80 3.99
C SER A 337 16.24 14.70 3.05
N VAL A 338 16.89 15.18 2.00
CA VAL A 338 16.26 15.89 0.88
C VAL A 338 16.51 15.09 -0.37
N ILE A 339 15.44 14.67 -1.04
CA ILE A 339 15.51 13.96 -2.33
C ILE A 339 14.87 14.84 -3.41
N ILE A 340 15.60 15.05 -4.50
CA ILE A 340 15.15 15.81 -5.66
C ILE A 340 15.25 14.90 -6.88
N SER A 341 14.15 14.74 -7.61
CA SER A 341 14.09 13.89 -8.79
C SER A 341 13.28 14.50 -9.92
N GLY A 342 13.71 14.23 -11.16
CA GLY A 342 13.07 14.70 -12.39
C GLY A 342 13.87 14.20 -13.60
N GLU A 343 13.34 14.41 -14.82
CA GLU A 343 14.07 14.10 -16.05
C GLU A 343 15.32 14.99 -16.19
N ASN A 344 15.17 16.27 -15.84
CA ASN A 344 16.26 17.25 -15.76
C ASN A 344 16.24 17.96 -14.39
N LEU A 345 17.42 18.18 -13.79
CA LEU A 345 17.56 19.03 -12.60
C LEU A 345 18.45 20.22 -12.94
N THR A 346 17.94 21.41 -12.68
CA THR A 346 18.73 22.64 -12.58
C THR A 346 18.78 23.03 -11.13
N VAL A 347 19.90 22.78 -10.47
CA VAL A 347 20.08 22.96 -9.03
C VAL A 347 21.06 24.10 -8.72
N GLY A 348 20.67 24.96 -7.79
CA GLY A 348 21.49 26.04 -7.26
C GLY A 348 22.43 25.54 -6.17
N LYS A 349 22.81 26.44 -5.25
CA LYS A 349 23.61 26.05 -4.08
C LYS A 349 22.75 25.25 -3.09
N ILE A 350 23.24 24.11 -2.62
CA ILE A 350 22.64 23.35 -1.51
C ILE A 350 23.61 23.36 -0.33
N THR A 351 23.16 23.77 0.85
CA THR A 351 23.93 23.65 2.09
C THR A 351 23.23 22.66 3.02
N ASN A 352 23.97 21.70 3.56
CA ASN A 352 23.45 20.67 4.47
C ASN A 352 24.20 20.73 5.81
N PRO A 353 23.95 21.78 6.63
CA PRO A 353 24.51 21.86 7.97
C PRO A 353 23.97 20.79 8.92
N GLY A 354 22.84 20.13 8.59
CA GLY A 354 22.22 19.08 9.41
C GLY A 354 22.88 17.70 9.31
N GLY A 355 23.82 17.49 8.39
CA GLY A 355 24.49 16.19 8.20
C GLY A 355 23.59 15.07 7.66
N GLY A 356 22.44 15.42 7.07
CA GLY A 356 21.50 14.49 6.45
C GLY A 356 21.96 13.95 5.08
N THR A 357 21.07 13.24 4.38
CA THR A 357 21.30 12.78 2.99
C THR A 357 20.75 13.78 1.97
N ILE A 358 21.54 14.15 0.98
CA ILE A 358 21.07 14.82 -0.25
C ILE A 358 21.02 13.78 -1.36
N GLY A 359 19.83 13.48 -1.89
CA GLY A 359 19.62 12.61 -3.04
C GLY A 359 19.25 13.41 -4.28
N LEU A 360 20.04 13.32 -5.35
CA LEU A 360 19.72 13.88 -6.67
C LEU A 360 19.54 12.74 -7.67
N MET A 361 18.35 12.64 -8.27
CA MET A 361 18.00 11.55 -9.18
C MET A 361 17.55 12.09 -10.54
N SER A 362 18.43 12.03 -11.53
CA SER A 362 18.17 12.55 -12.88
C SER A 362 19.17 12.08 -13.91
N ASN A 363 18.74 12.03 -15.17
CA ASN A 363 19.60 11.78 -16.30
C ASN A 363 20.42 13.02 -16.69
N GLN A 364 19.93 14.23 -16.39
CA GLN A 364 20.66 15.48 -16.62
C GLN A 364 20.63 16.37 -15.37
N ILE A 365 21.80 16.80 -14.91
CA ILE A 365 21.95 17.71 -13.79
C ILE A 365 22.82 18.89 -14.22
N THR A 366 22.28 20.10 -14.07
CA THR A 366 23.00 21.35 -14.31
C THR A 366 23.07 22.10 -12.98
N PHE A 367 24.28 22.46 -12.55
CA PHE A 367 24.47 23.34 -11.40
C PHE A 367 24.54 24.79 -11.89
N SER A 368 23.70 25.67 -11.36
CA SER A 368 23.58 27.05 -11.84
C SER A 368 24.51 28.06 -11.14
N SER A 369 25.36 27.61 -10.20
CA SER A 369 26.25 28.44 -9.39
C SER A 369 27.72 28.01 -9.50
N GLY A 370 28.59 28.94 -9.92
CA GLY A 370 30.01 28.70 -10.09
C GLY A 370 30.75 28.52 -8.75
N SER A 371 31.49 27.40 -8.63
CA SER A 371 32.33 26.97 -7.49
C SER A 371 31.61 26.84 -6.13
N ASN A 372 31.47 25.57 -5.69
CA ASN A 372 30.85 25.06 -4.44
C ASN A 372 29.31 24.99 -4.45
N SER A 373 28.76 24.10 -5.29
CA SER A 373 27.32 23.92 -5.49
C SER A 373 26.64 23.09 -4.39
N ILE A 374 27.37 22.22 -3.68
CA ILE A 374 26.85 21.47 -2.52
C ILE A 374 27.86 21.57 -1.36
N ASP A 375 27.43 22.13 -0.23
CA ASP A 375 28.22 22.27 0.99
C ASP A 375 27.61 21.33 2.05
N ASN A 376 28.25 20.19 2.30
CA ASN A 376 27.66 19.10 3.08
C ASN A 376 28.53 18.81 4.30
N LEU A 377 28.09 19.24 5.49
CA LEU A 377 28.81 19.06 6.74
C LEU A 377 28.40 17.72 7.36
N ASP A 378 29.30 16.74 7.39
CA ASP A 378 29.10 15.42 8.03
C ASP A 378 27.96 14.52 7.47
N GLY A 379 27.35 14.85 6.33
CA GLY A 379 26.25 14.08 5.69
C GLY A 379 26.62 13.25 4.46
N GLN A 380 25.63 12.71 3.75
CA GLN A 380 25.82 11.95 2.49
C GLN A 380 25.25 12.69 1.28
N VAL A 381 25.92 12.61 0.13
CA VAL A 381 25.40 13.10 -1.17
C VAL A 381 25.36 11.94 -2.15
N ASN A 382 24.14 11.55 -2.54
CA ASN A 382 23.88 10.47 -3.49
C ASN A 382 23.36 11.07 -4.79
N ILE A 383 24.09 10.86 -5.88
CA ILE A 383 23.70 11.31 -7.22
C ILE A 383 23.61 10.07 -8.12
N GLN A 384 22.45 9.84 -8.73
CA GLN A 384 22.21 8.66 -9.57
C GLN A 384 21.32 9.00 -10.77
N PRO A 385 21.44 8.26 -11.89
CA PRO A 385 20.50 8.40 -12.99
C PRO A 385 19.08 8.06 -12.53
N ARG A 386 18.08 8.73 -13.08
CA ARG A 386 16.68 8.40 -12.82
C ARG A 386 16.33 7.01 -13.38
N TYR A 387 16.92 6.68 -14.53
CA TYR A 387 16.79 5.37 -15.17
C TYR A 387 18.17 4.67 -15.22
N PRO A 388 18.38 3.55 -14.50
CA PRO A 388 19.70 2.93 -14.32
C PRO A 388 20.45 2.52 -15.61
N THR A 389 19.77 2.48 -16.75
CA THR A 389 20.35 2.11 -18.05
C THR A 389 20.81 3.31 -18.89
N GLU A 390 20.63 4.53 -18.40
CA GLU A 390 20.89 5.75 -19.15
C GLU A 390 22.11 6.51 -18.60
N ASN A 391 22.86 7.16 -19.50
CA ASN A 391 24.03 7.95 -19.11
C ASN A 391 23.57 9.24 -18.42
N MET A 392 24.17 9.52 -17.27
CA MET A 392 23.97 10.78 -16.57
C MET A 392 24.91 11.86 -17.10
N VAL A 393 24.36 13.03 -17.44
CA VAL A 393 25.13 14.22 -17.81
C VAL A 393 25.13 15.18 -16.64
N ILE A 394 26.31 15.56 -16.16
CA ILE A 394 26.49 16.62 -15.16
C ILE A 394 27.26 17.78 -15.78
N ASN A 395 26.63 18.94 -15.84
CA ASN A 395 27.23 20.17 -16.36
C ASN A 395 27.77 21.02 -15.17
N GLU A 396 29.08 21.34 -15.20
CA GLU A 396 29.90 22.20 -14.30
C GLU A 396 30.93 21.55 -13.34
N ASN A 397 31.90 22.36 -12.86
CA ASN A 397 32.98 21.97 -11.94
C ASN A 397 32.43 21.75 -10.52
N ILE A 398 32.13 20.50 -10.17
CA ILE A 398 31.78 20.14 -8.78
C ILE A 398 33.03 20.25 -7.90
N ASN A 399 32.97 21.08 -6.86
CA ASN A 399 33.89 21.07 -5.73
C ASN A 399 33.11 20.53 -4.53
N VAL A 400 33.18 19.22 -4.28
CA VAL A 400 32.65 18.62 -3.04
C VAL A 400 33.76 18.71 -2.00
N VAL A 401 33.53 19.45 -0.92
CA VAL A 401 34.44 19.49 0.23
C VAL A 401 33.98 18.44 1.24
N ASP A 402 33.98 17.15 0.89
CA ASP A 402 34.18 16.02 1.83
C ASP A 402 34.23 14.63 1.14
N GLN A 403 34.91 13.66 1.76
CA GLN A 403 35.37 12.39 1.15
C GLN A 403 34.32 11.26 0.93
N ASN A 404 33.01 11.52 0.94
CA ASN A 404 31.98 10.47 0.83
C ASN A 404 31.01 10.65 -0.35
N ILE A 405 31.54 10.74 -1.58
CA ILE A 405 30.70 10.63 -2.80
C ILE A 405 30.69 9.17 -3.23
N ASN A 406 29.53 8.51 -3.15
CA ASN A 406 29.34 7.18 -3.72
C ASN A 406 28.82 7.31 -5.17
N SER A 407 29.70 7.67 -6.10
CA SER A 407 29.37 7.69 -7.53
C SER A 407 29.64 6.30 -8.13
N SER A 408 28.73 5.34 -7.90
CA SER A 408 28.83 4.02 -8.53
C SER A 408 28.35 4.11 -9.99
N VAL A 409 29.28 4.33 -10.91
CA VAL A 409 29.13 3.90 -12.31
C VAL A 409 29.55 2.43 -12.34
N GLU A 410 28.59 1.51 -12.36
CA GLU A 410 28.91 0.11 -12.66
C GLU A 410 29.36 -0.01 -14.12
N GLU A 411 30.52 -0.63 -14.35
CA GLU A 411 31.07 -0.85 -15.69
C GLU A 411 30.16 -1.78 -16.53
N PRO A 412 30.07 -1.54 -17.85
CA PRO A 412 29.16 -2.25 -18.73
C PRO A 412 29.65 -3.67 -19.04
N VAL A 413 28.75 -4.65 -18.95
CA VAL A 413 28.96 -5.98 -19.54
C VAL A 413 28.50 -5.92 -20.99
N ASP A 414 29.46 -5.67 -21.89
CA ASP A 414 29.24 -5.60 -23.33
C ASP A 414 29.20 -7.01 -23.96
N SER A 415 28.13 -7.32 -24.70
CA SER A 415 28.22 -8.03 -25.98
C SER A 415 26.92 -7.86 -26.78
N TYR A 416 26.97 -7.13 -27.91
CA TYR A 416 26.88 -7.71 -29.26
C TYR A 416 27.01 -6.61 -30.34
N HIS A 417 27.98 -6.82 -31.22
CA HIS A 417 28.21 -6.09 -32.47
C HIS A 417 27.00 -6.06 -33.43
N LYS A 418 26.81 -4.91 -34.10
CA LYS A 418 26.80 -4.83 -35.58
C LYS A 418 26.94 -3.38 -36.09
N ASN A 419 28.03 -3.17 -36.85
CA ASN A 419 28.32 -2.25 -37.98
C ASN A 419 27.35 -1.05 -38.20
N GLY A 420 27.80 0.20 -38.40
CA GLY A 420 29.14 0.76 -38.58
C GLY A 420 29.08 2.26 -38.90
N GLU A 421 30.28 2.80 -39.20
CA GLU A 421 30.67 4.18 -39.51
C GLU A 421 31.04 5.10 -38.33
N LEU A 422 32.17 5.78 -38.53
CA LEU A 422 33.11 6.40 -37.59
C LEU A 422 33.10 7.94 -37.71
N GLU A 423 33.72 8.57 -36.70
CA GLU A 423 34.15 9.98 -36.56
C GLU A 423 33.07 10.94 -35.99
N ASP A 424 33.27 11.72 -34.91
CA ASP A 424 34.48 12.27 -34.30
C ASP A 424 34.33 12.57 -32.79
N SER A 425 35.46 12.70 -32.12
CA SER A 425 35.76 12.81 -30.68
C SER A 425 35.21 14.02 -29.89
N TYR A 426 34.91 13.84 -28.59
CA TYR A 426 35.19 14.84 -27.54
C TYR A 426 35.61 14.19 -26.20
N LEU A 427 36.76 14.66 -25.68
CA LEU A 427 37.45 14.23 -24.47
C LEU A 427 36.83 14.85 -23.19
N VAL A 428 36.67 14.07 -22.12
CA VAL A 428 36.67 14.62 -20.74
C VAL A 428 38.01 14.28 -20.08
N ARG A 429 38.82 15.32 -19.85
CA ARG A 429 40.04 15.28 -19.04
C ARG A 429 39.67 15.54 -17.58
N SER A 430 39.84 14.58 -16.68
CA SER A 430 39.96 14.88 -15.24
C SER A 430 41.44 15.00 -14.88
N SER A 431 41.83 16.15 -14.34
CA SER A 431 43.20 16.46 -13.93
C SER A 431 43.28 16.35 -12.41
N THR A 432 43.67 15.20 -11.85
CA THR A 432 43.93 15.09 -10.40
C THR A 432 45.36 15.52 -10.09
N LYS A 433 45.51 16.64 -9.37
CA LYS A 433 46.80 17.11 -8.84
C LYS A 433 47.04 16.48 -7.46
N LYS A 434 47.97 15.51 -7.35
CA LYS A 434 48.48 14.98 -6.08
C LYS A 434 49.34 16.04 -5.37
N LEU A 435 49.11 16.26 -4.08
CA LEU A 435 50.06 16.90 -3.16
C LEU A 435 50.38 15.91 -2.03
N GLU A 436 51.67 15.75 -1.78
CA GLU A 436 52.29 14.75 -0.91
C GLU A 436 52.22 15.09 0.60
N ASN A 437 52.30 14.01 1.37
CA ASN A 437 52.45 13.84 2.82
C ASN A 437 53.25 14.91 3.59
N ASN A 438 52.91 15.05 4.89
CA ASN A 438 53.93 14.93 5.94
C ASN A 438 53.36 14.45 7.28
N GLU A 439 54.07 13.48 7.86
CA GLU A 439 53.85 12.82 9.15
C GLU A 439 53.99 13.76 10.37
N SER A 440 53.36 13.43 11.49
CA SER A 440 54.07 13.38 12.78
C SER A 440 53.33 12.59 13.88
N LYS A 441 54.10 11.65 14.46
CA LYS A 441 53.84 10.85 15.67
C LYS A 441 53.50 11.69 16.91
N LYS A 442 52.73 11.09 17.84
CA LYS A 442 53.05 11.10 19.29
C LYS A 442 52.36 9.98 20.07
N GLU A 443 53.18 9.33 20.90
CA GLU A 443 52.88 8.27 21.87
C GLU A 443 52.07 8.79 23.08
N ASN A 444 51.27 7.93 23.73
CA ASN A 444 51.55 7.48 25.12
C ASN A 444 50.47 6.56 25.75
N ASN A 445 50.92 5.35 26.09
CA ASN A 445 50.77 4.57 27.33
C ASN A 445 49.53 4.62 28.26
N SER A 446 49.01 3.40 28.46
CA SER A 446 48.72 2.68 29.72
C SER A 446 47.51 3.07 30.58
N LEU A 447 46.68 2.06 30.92
CA LEU A 447 46.59 1.49 32.28
C LEU A 447 45.68 0.24 32.30
N ARG A 448 45.99 -0.65 33.25
CA ARG A 448 45.50 -2.02 33.45
C ARG A 448 44.24 -2.11 34.34
N ASN A 449 43.45 -3.15 34.07
CA ASN A 449 42.82 -4.12 34.98
C ASN A 449 41.50 -3.85 35.74
N ASN A 450 40.71 -4.95 35.72
CA ASN A 450 39.75 -5.49 36.71
C ASN A 450 38.28 -5.05 36.64
N ILE A 451 37.42 -5.97 36.16
CA ILE A 451 36.01 -6.03 36.56
C ILE A 451 35.71 -7.44 37.08
N THR A 452 35.39 -7.48 38.37
CA THR A 452 34.81 -8.59 39.12
C THR A 452 33.34 -8.80 38.76
N SER A 453 32.94 -10.07 38.80
CA SER A 453 31.59 -10.60 38.67
C SER A 453 30.61 -10.02 39.69
N GLU A 454 29.47 -9.51 39.24
CA GLU A 454 28.21 -9.54 40.00
C GLU A 454 27.05 -9.83 39.03
N GLN A 455 26.35 -10.94 39.29
CA GLN A 455 25.11 -11.33 38.64
C GLN A 455 24.00 -10.33 39.00
N LYS A 456 23.36 -9.73 38.00
CA LYS A 456 22.05 -9.08 38.15
C LYS A 456 21.12 -9.59 37.06
N VAL A 457 20.04 -10.23 37.49
CA VAL A 457 18.95 -10.76 36.66
C VAL A 457 18.20 -9.58 36.02
N PRO A 458 18.00 -9.51 34.69
CA PRO A 458 17.12 -8.52 34.08
C PRO A 458 15.69 -9.07 33.93
N THR A 459 14.75 -8.33 34.50
CA THR A 459 13.31 -8.37 34.23
C THR A 459 13.02 -7.96 32.78
N MET A 460 12.20 -8.76 32.08
CA MET A 460 11.77 -8.53 30.70
C MET A 460 10.79 -7.35 30.60
N SER A 461 11.14 -6.35 29.78
CA SER A 461 10.21 -5.37 29.22
C SER A 461 9.81 -5.79 27.80
N THR A 462 8.51 -5.76 27.52
CA THR A 462 7.89 -6.11 26.24
C THR A 462 7.97 -4.93 25.27
N GLN A 463 8.90 -4.98 24.32
CA GLN A 463 8.96 -4.10 23.14
C GLN A 463 8.56 -4.90 21.90
N SER A 464 7.61 -4.35 21.13
CA SER A 464 7.22 -4.85 19.81
C SER A 464 8.18 -4.32 18.74
N GLY A 465 8.63 -5.20 17.85
CA GLY A 465 8.74 -4.88 16.42
C GLY A 465 10.11 -4.65 15.80
N ASN A 466 11.05 -3.93 16.44
CA ASN A 466 12.38 -3.71 15.87
C ASN A 466 13.43 -4.58 16.56
N LEU A 467 13.67 -5.78 16.01
CA LEU A 467 14.93 -6.46 16.29
C LEU A 467 16.03 -5.73 15.54
N ILE A 468 16.84 -4.98 16.31
CA ILE A 468 18.20 -4.64 15.93
C ILE A 468 18.92 -5.97 15.63
N LEU A 469 18.94 -6.39 14.36
CA LEU A 469 19.73 -7.50 13.84
C LEU A 469 21.19 -7.09 13.60
N ALA A 470 21.57 -5.86 13.95
CA ALA A 470 22.83 -5.24 13.59
C ALA A 470 24.02 -5.47 14.54
N SER A 471 23.97 -6.38 15.53
CA SER A 471 25.10 -6.46 16.49
C SER A 471 25.56 -7.84 16.98
N LEU A 472 25.02 -8.96 16.48
CA LEU A 472 25.53 -10.28 16.86
C LEU A 472 25.64 -11.21 15.66
N ASN A 473 26.88 -11.61 15.35
CA ASN A 473 27.26 -12.64 14.39
C ASN A 473 26.77 -14.06 14.80
N ARG A 474 25.58 -14.18 15.40
CA ARG A 474 24.97 -15.42 15.92
C ARG A 474 23.80 -15.83 15.03
N LYS A 475 23.93 -16.99 14.37
CA LYS A 475 22.83 -17.68 13.70
C LYS A 475 21.64 -17.82 14.66
N ILE A 476 20.51 -17.21 14.32
CA ILE A 476 19.27 -17.32 15.09
C ILE A 476 18.65 -18.68 14.77
N SER A 477 18.18 -19.40 15.80
CA SER A 477 17.58 -20.73 15.60
C SER A 477 16.19 -20.63 14.93
N PRO A 478 15.80 -21.61 14.08
CA PRO A 478 14.53 -21.55 13.33
C PRO A 478 13.29 -21.37 14.23
N ASP A 479 13.29 -21.95 15.43
CA ASP A 479 12.19 -21.82 16.38
C ASP A 479 11.99 -20.39 16.89
N LYS A 480 13.06 -19.59 17.00
CA LYS A 480 12.97 -18.18 17.39
C LYS A 480 12.40 -17.34 16.25
N ILE A 481 12.83 -17.61 15.02
CA ILE A 481 12.35 -16.93 13.82
C ILE A 481 10.86 -17.21 13.62
N ASP A 482 10.46 -18.46 13.79
CA ASP A 482 9.05 -18.84 13.68
C ASP A 482 8.19 -18.20 14.77
N LYS A 483 8.71 -18.08 16.00
CA LYS A 483 8.06 -17.30 17.07
C LYS A 483 7.91 -15.83 16.69
N ILE A 484 8.97 -15.19 16.21
CA ILE A 484 8.93 -13.78 15.78
C ILE A 484 7.86 -13.59 14.71
N ARG A 485 7.84 -14.46 13.70
CA ARG A 485 6.83 -14.43 12.62
C ARG A 485 5.42 -14.65 13.13
N SER A 486 5.24 -15.59 14.06
CA SER A 486 3.94 -15.83 14.69
C SER A 486 3.45 -14.59 15.43
N HIS A 487 4.31 -13.90 16.17
CA HIS A 487 3.95 -12.68 16.88
C HIS A 487 3.69 -11.50 15.94
N ALA A 488 4.50 -11.32 14.90
CA ALA A 488 4.28 -10.29 13.90
C ALA A 488 2.90 -10.44 13.24
N PHE A 489 2.60 -11.65 12.75
CA PHE A 489 1.32 -11.98 12.14
C PHE A 489 0.14 -11.91 13.13
N ALA A 490 0.35 -12.29 14.39
CA ALA A 490 -0.68 -12.17 15.42
C ALA A 490 -0.98 -10.72 15.80
N ASN A 491 0.03 -9.87 15.91
CA ASN A 491 -0.13 -8.46 16.27
C ASN A 491 -0.92 -7.70 15.19
N GLU A 492 -0.57 -7.91 13.93
CA GLU A 492 -1.19 -7.25 12.79
C GLU A 492 -2.69 -7.62 12.68
N LEU A 493 -3.02 -8.87 12.98
CA LEU A 493 -4.40 -9.37 13.00
C LEU A 493 -5.10 -9.26 14.37
N LYS A 494 -4.50 -8.56 15.34
CA LYS A 494 -5.03 -8.35 16.71
C LYS A 494 -5.41 -9.66 17.44
N ILE A 495 -4.55 -10.67 17.38
CA ILE A 495 -4.75 -12.02 17.93
C ILE A 495 -3.97 -12.20 19.23
N ASN A 496 -4.59 -12.89 20.19
CA ASN A 496 -3.90 -13.36 21.39
C ASN A 496 -3.26 -14.77 21.16
N LEU A 497 -1.94 -14.89 21.35
CA LEU A 497 -1.16 -16.12 21.19
C LEU A 497 -0.97 -16.94 22.49
N ASP A 498 -1.51 -16.52 23.63
CA ASP A 498 -1.23 -17.03 24.98
C ASP A 498 -1.39 -18.56 25.15
N ASN A 499 -2.12 -19.24 24.24
CA ASN A 499 -2.39 -20.67 24.29
C ASN A 499 -1.62 -21.50 23.23
N SER A 500 -0.70 -20.90 22.46
CA SER A 500 0.04 -21.64 21.43
C SER A 500 1.15 -22.49 22.05
N PRO A 501 1.31 -23.77 21.65
CA PRO A 501 2.39 -24.61 22.16
C PRO A 501 3.76 -24.03 21.84
N ALA A 502 4.74 -24.25 22.72
CA ALA A 502 6.09 -23.76 22.51
C ALA A 502 6.74 -24.48 21.32
N ILE A 503 6.98 -23.76 20.23
CA ILE A 503 7.70 -24.30 19.09
C ILE A 503 9.21 -24.44 19.37
N THR A 504 9.80 -25.54 18.90
CA THR A 504 11.23 -25.87 18.95
C THR A 504 11.70 -26.35 17.57
N GLU A 505 13.01 -26.34 17.32
CA GLU A 505 13.55 -26.89 16.06
C GLU A 505 13.18 -28.38 15.89
N ASN A 506 13.17 -29.14 16.99
CA ASN A 506 12.78 -30.55 16.97
C ASN A 506 11.31 -30.74 16.61
N SER A 507 10.39 -29.91 17.13
CA SER A 507 8.98 -30.04 16.77
C SER A 507 8.72 -29.74 15.29
N ILE A 508 9.44 -28.78 14.70
CA ILE A 508 9.39 -28.51 13.24
C ILE A 508 9.79 -29.76 12.47
N ARG A 509 10.92 -30.36 12.86
CA ARG A 509 11.46 -31.56 12.24
C ARG A 509 10.53 -32.77 12.38
N GLU A 510 9.94 -32.97 13.55
CA GLU A 510 8.98 -34.04 13.82
C GLU A 510 7.75 -33.91 12.92
N SER A 511 7.21 -32.70 12.75
CA SER A 511 6.13 -32.43 11.80
C SER A 511 6.51 -32.81 10.36
N LEU A 512 7.66 -32.36 9.87
CA LEU A 512 8.13 -32.69 8.52
C LEU A 512 8.36 -34.20 8.34
N THR A 513 8.88 -34.87 9.37
CA THR A 513 9.09 -36.33 9.37
C THR A 513 7.76 -37.08 9.34
N ALA A 514 6.78 -36.64 10.13
CA ALA A 514 5.45 -37.25 10.15
C ALA A 514 4.76 -37.16 8.79
N VAL A 515 4.86 -36.01 8.13
CA VAL A 515 4.32 -35.81 6.78
C VAL A 515 5.04 -36.68 5.77
N ALA A 516 6.38 -36.77 5.85
CA ALA A 516 7.15 -37.59 4.92
C ALA A 516 6.77 -39.07 5.01
N ASN A 517 6.62 -39.58 6.24
CA ASN A 517 6.22 -40.95 6.48
C ASN A 517 4.77 -41.25 6.03
N GLN A 518 3.87 -40.27 6.11
CA GLN A 518 2.45 -40.47 5.78
C GLN A 518 2.13 -40.28 4.30
N THR A 519 2.88 -39.43 3.60
CA THR A 519 2.57 -39.01 2.23
C THR A 519 3.54 -39.58 1.19
N GLY A 520 4.73 -40.03 1.63
CA GLY A 520 5.84 -40.40 0.76
C GLY A 520 6.57 -39.20 0.12
N LYS A 521 6.15 -37.97 0.43
CA LYS A 521 6.76 -36.71 -0.05
C LYS A 521 7.87 -36.27 0.91
N LYS A 522 8.82 -35.47 0.44
CA LYS A 522 9.93 -34.97 1.26
C LYS A 522 9.80 -33.45 1.40
N PRO A 523 9.10 -32.95 2.44
CA PRO A 523 8.88 -31.53 2.63
C PRO A 523 10.07 -30.82 3.27
N ALA A 524 10.25 -29.56 2.92
CA ALA A 524 11.16 -28.63 3.58
C ALA A 524 10.50 -27.27 3.82
N VAL A 525 10.93 -26.58 4.87
CA VAL A 525 10.53 -25.18 5.15
C VAL A 525 11.69 -24.27 4.81
N ILE A 526 11.40 -23.22 4.04
CA ILE A 526 12.33 -22.14 3.70
C ILE A 526 11.83 -20.87 4.38
N TYR A 527 12.62 -20.34 5.30
CA TYR A 527 12.44 -18.99 5.81
C TYR A 527 13.26 -18.02 4.96
N VAL A 528 12.63 -16.93 4.52
CA VAL A 528 13.30 -15.83 3.81
C VAL A 528 13.11 -14.55 4.60
N ILE A 529 14.22 -13.99 5.08
CA ILE A 529 14.25 -12.76 5.88
C ILE A 529 14.99 -11.68 5.09
N SER A 530 14.38 -10.50 4.96
CA SER A 530 14.98 -9.34 4.32
C SER A 530 15.70 -8.49 5.36
N GLN A 531 16.95 -8.13 5.08
CA GLN A 531 17.73 -7.15 5.82
C GLN A 531 18.11 -6.01 4.85
N PRO A 532 18.47 -4.82 5.34
CA PRO A 532 18.76 -3.67 4.48
C PRO A 532 19.69 -3.96 3.30
N GLU A 533 20.70 -4.83 3.50
CA GLU A 533 21.76 -5.13 2.51
C GLU A 533 21.94 -6.65 2.26
N TYR A 534 21.12 -7.53 2.85
CA TYR A 534 21.23 -8.97 2.60
C TYR A 534 19.92 -9.71 2.83
N LEU A 535 19.83 -10.93 2.28
CA LEU A 535 18.80 -11.91 2.59
C LEU A 535 19.38 -13.02 3.45
N GLU A 536 18.62 -13.43 4.47
CA GLU A 536 18.88 -14.69 5.17
C GLU A 536 17.90 -15.76 4.71
N LEU A 537 18.43 -16.84 4.16
CA LEU A 537 17.68 -18.03 3.78
C LEU A 537 17.98 -19.15 4.77
N ILE A 538 16.92 -19.75 5.32
CA ILE A 538 17.05 -20.84 6.29
C ILE A 538 16.21 -22.01 5.83
N LEU A 539 16.87 -23.11 5.51
CA LEU A 539 16.26 -24.35 5.07
C LEU A 539 16.21 -25.35 6.23
N VAL A 540 14.99 -25.78 6.59
CA VAL A 540 14.73 -26.81 7.59
C VAL A 540 14.10 -28.02 6.92
N THR A 541 14.66 -29.21 7.19
CA THR A 541 14.22 -30.49 6.61
C THR A 541 13.91 -31.50 7.71
N SER A 542 13.29 -32.63 7.35
CA SER A 542 13.01 -33.74 8.28
C SER A 542 14.28 -34.36 8.89
N GLU A 543 15.44 -34.23 8.24
CA GLU A 543 16.73 -34.75 8.70
C GLU A 543 17.86 -33.71 8.59
N GLY A 544 18.95 -33.90 9.34
CA GLY A 544 20.14 -33.02 9.30
C GLY A 544 19.94 -31.63 9.90
N SER A 545 21.02 -30.92 10.23
CA SER A 545 20.93 -29.57 10.80
C SER A 545 20.38 -28.53 9.80
N PRO A 546 19.72 -27.45 10.28
CA PRO A 546 19.25 -26.36 9.42
C PRO A 546 20.39 -25.76 8.62
N VAL A 547 20.11 -25.42 7.36
CA VAL A 547 21.08 -24.78 6.46
C VAL A 547 20.80 -23.29 6.45
N PHE A 548 21.85 -22.49 6.67
CA PHE A 548 21.79 -21.03 6.68
C PHE A 548 22.59 -20.50 5.49
N LYS A 549 21.98 -19.64 4.68
CA LYS A 549 22.65 -18.90 3.61
C LYS A 549 22.37 -17.42 3.80
N ARG A 550 23.43 -16.61 3.73
CA ARG A 550 23.36 -15.16 3.64
C ARG A 550 23.68 -14.75 2.22
N ILE A 551 22.80 -13.99 1.60
CA ILE A 551 22.92 -13.54 0.22
C ILE A 551 22.97 -12.02 0.24
N GLU A 552 24.12 -11.43 -0.08
CA GLU A 552 24.21 -9.97 -0.17
C GLU A 552 23.30 -9.45 -1.30
N ILE A 553 22.63 -8.33 -1.04
CA ILE A 553 21.85 -7.57 -2.01
C ILE A 553 22.32 -6.11 -1.96
N ALA A 554 22.15 -5.33 -3.03
CA ALA A 554 22.59 -3.93 -3.00
C ALA A 554 21.82 -3.12 -1.95
N ASN A 555 20.49 -3.25 -1.94
CA ASN A 555 19.60 -2.76 -0.91
C ASN A 555 18.18 -3.35 -1.07
N ASN A 556 17.33 -3.13 -0.07
CA ASN A 556 15.93 -3.54 -0.12
C ASN A 556 15.11 -2.87 -1.24
N ASP A 557 15.46 -1.66 -1.68
CA ASP A 557 14.69 -0.94 -2.69
C ASP A 557 14.87 -1.53 -4.09
N GLU A 558 16.09 -1.93 -4.44
CA GLU A 558 16.36 -2.65 -5.67
C GLU A 558 15.66 -4.01 -5.68
N LEU A 559 15.72 -4.75 -4.56
CA LEU A 559 15.00 -6.01 -4.42
C LEU A 559 13.49 -5.83 -4.62
N ARG A 560 12.90 -4.81 -3.99
CA ARG A 560 11.48 -4.45 -4.19
C ARG A 560 11.19 -4.07 -5.63
N GLN A 561 12.10 -3.39 -6.32
CA GLN A 561 11.93 -3.06 -7.74
C GLN A 561 11.93 -4.33 -8.61
N GLN A 562 12.83 -5.29 -8.36
CA GLN A 562 12.82 -6.58 -9.05
C GLN A 562 11.51 -7.33 -8.80
N MET A 563 11.00 -7.32 -7.57
CA MET A 563 9.71 -7.92 -7.22
C MET A 563 8.55 -7.24 -7.94
N ARG A 564 8.48 -5.91 -7.96
CA ARG A 564 7.44 -5.17 -8.71
C ARG A 564 7.49 -5.49 -10.20
N SER A 565 8.68 -5.50 -10.79
CA SER A 565 8.87 -5.83 -12.20
C SER A 565 8.41 -7.25 -12.53
N PHE A 566 8.74 -8.21 -11.67
CA PHE A 566 8.33 -9.60 -11.83
C PHE A 566 6.81 -9.76 -11.69
N ILE A 567 6.22 -9.24 -10.59
CA ILE A 567 4.78 -9.33 -10.34
C ILE A 567 4.01 -8.66 -11.47
N GLY A 568 4.33 -7.41 -11.81
CA GLY A 568 3.67 -6.67 -12.88
C GLY A 568 3.81 -7.33 -14.26
N GLY A 569 4.99 -7.89 -14.56
CA GLY A 569 5.21 -8.60 -15.82
C GLY A 569 4.41 -9.91 -15.94
N VAL A 570 4.13 -10.59 -14.83
CA VAL A 570 3.31 -11.80 -14.82
C VAL A 570 1.81 -11.48 -14.81
N SER A 571 1.38 -10.51 -13.99
CA SER A 571 -0.03 -10.17 -13.81
C SER A 571 -0.61 -9.31 -14.96
N HIS A 572 0.23 -8.56 -15.66
CA HIS A 572 -0.17 -7.71 -16.79
C HIS A 572 0.69 -8.05 -18.03
N PRO A 573 0.43 -9.19 -18.70
CA PRO A 573 1.21 -9.60 -19.86
C PRO A 573 1.12 -8.57 -20.99
N SER A 574 2.28 -8.14 -21.49
CA SER A 574 2.35 -7.22 -22.63
C SER A 574 2.25 -7.99 -23.95
N PRO A 575 1.34 -7.62 -24.88
CA PRO A 575 1.24 -8.27 -26.19
C PRO A 575 2.52 -8.18 -27.02
N SER A 576 3.29 -7.09 -26.88
CA SER A 576 4.54 -6.87 -27.62
C SER A 576 5.75 -7.58 -26.99
N ASN A 577 5.69 -7.92 -25.71
CA ASN A 577 6.74 -8.66 -25.02
C ASN A 577 6.15 -9.53 -23.89
N PRO A 578 5.55 -10.69 -24.22
CA PRO A 578 4.90 -11.55 -23.24
C PRO A 578 5.90 -12.12 -22.22
N ASN A 579 7.19 -12.17 -22.55
CA ASN A 579 8.23 -12.74 -21.70
C ASN A 579 8.98 -11.69 -20.86
N LYS A 580 8.48 -10.45 -20.76
CA LYS A 580 9.13 -9.35 -20.00
C LYS A 580 9.42 -9.73 -18.54
N TYR A 581 8.61 -10.60 -17.95
CA TYR A 581 8.79 -11.07 -16.58
C TYR A 581 10.02 -11.96 -16.37
N LEU A 582 10.55 -12.63 -17.41
CA LEU A 582 11.58 -13.67 -17.27
C LEU A 582 12.88 -13.15 -16.65
N SER A 583 13.33 -11.95 -17.02
CA SER A 583 14.58 -11.38 -16.50
C SER A 583 14.50 -11.17 -14.99
N ALA A 584 13.42 -10.54 -14.51
CA ALA A 584 13.19 -10.33 -13.08
C ALA A 584 12.95 -11.67 -12.35
N SER A 585 12.21 -12.59 -12.96
CA SER A 585 12.00 -13.96 -12.46
C SER A 585 13.32 -14.71 -12.22
N GLN A 586 14.24 -14.67 -13.18
CA GLN A 586 15.55 -15.35 -13.10
C GLN A 586 16.47 -14.72 -12.05
N LYS A 587 16.47 -13.38 -11.94
CA LYS A 587 17.21 -12.68 -10.89
C LYS A 587 16.71 -13.09 -9.50
N LEU A 588 15.39 -13.10 -9.29
CA LEU A 588 14.79 -13.53 -8.03
C LEU A 588 15.03 -15.02 -7.75
N TYR A 589 14.99 -15.89 -8.77
CA TYR A 589 15.35 -17.30 -8.63
C TYR A 589 16.79 -17.46 -8.11
N LYS A 590 17.73 -16.72 -8.70
CA LYS A 590 19.14 -16.73 -8.33
C LYS A 590 19.37 -16.28 -6.87
N LEU A 591 18.58 -15.33 -6.39
CA LEU A 591 18.67 -14.83 -5.02
C LEU A 591 18.00 -15.78 -4.01
N LEU A 592 16.82 -16.31 -4.33
CA LEU A 592 15.95 -16.97 -3.37
C LEU A 592 16.06 -18.50 -3.37
N ILE A 593 16.39 -19.11 -4.51
CA ILE A 593 16.33 -20.57 -4.70
C ILE A 593 17.71 -21.17 -4.99
N SER A 594 18.45 -20.63 -5.96
CA SER A 594 19.75 -21.19 -6.37
C SER A 594 20.73 -21.49 -5.22
N PRO A 595 20.83 -20.66 -4.15
CA PRO A 595 21.73 -20.95 -3.04
C PRO A 595 21.36 -22.20 -2.22
N LEU A 596 20.13 -22.68 -2.35
CA LEU A 596 19.58 -23.83 -1.62
C LEU A 596 19.51 -25.10 -2.49
N GLU A 597 19.54 -25.00 -3.82
CA GLU A 597 19.39 -26.13 -4.76
C GLU A 597 20.29 -27.34 -4.43
N PRO A 598 21.60 -27.19 -4.13
CA PRO A 598 22.44 -28.35 -3.84
C PRO A 598 21.98 -29.14 -2.62
N GLU A 599 21.38 -28.48 -1.63
CA GLU A 599 20.83 -29.14 -0.44
C GLU A 599 19.45 -29.72 -0.68
N LEU A 600 18.62 -29.08 -1.50
CA LEU A 600 17.32 -29.59 -1.93
C LEU A 600 17.48 -30.88 -2.75
N GLU A 601 18.39 -30.89 -3.73
CA GLU A 601 18.66 -32.05 -4.59
C GLU A 601 19.27 -33.20 -3.79
N LYS A 602 20.30 -32.92 -2.97
CA LYS A 602 20.97 -33.93 -2.15
C LYS A 602 20.01 -34.66 -1.20
N ARG A 603 18.99 -33.96 -0.70
CA ARG A 603 17.98 -34.51 0.22
C ARG A 603 16.73 -34.99 -0.51
N GLU A 604 16.69 -34.87 -1.83
CA GLU A 604 15.56 -35.22 -2.70
C GLU A 604 14.25 -34.54 -2.26
N ILE A 605 14.33 -33.27 -1.87
CA ILE A 605 13.15 -32.48 -1.48
C ILE A 605 12.23 -32.33 -2.68
N ASP A 606 10.93 -32.55 -2.49
CA ASP A 606 9.92 -32.42 -3.56
C ASP A 606 8.79 -31.44 -3.20
N THR A 607 8.71 -31.00 -1.94
CA THR A 607 7.66 -30.12 -1.43
C THR A 607 8.28 -28.96 -0.64
N LEU A 608 8.01 -27.73 -1.06
CA LEU A 608 8.54 -26.52 -0.43
C LEU A 608 7.45 -25.73 0.30
N MET A 609 7.70 -25.43 1.57
CA MET A 609 6.91 -24.48 2.34
C MET A 609 7.69 -23.21 2.53
N PHE A 610 7.14 -22.10 2.07
CA PHE A 610 7.72 -20.80 2.29
C PHE A 610 7.12 -20.18 3.55
N SER A 611 7.97 -19.63 4.39
CA SER A 611 7.58 -18.60 5.33
C SER A 611 8.37 -17.36 4.93
N LEU A 612 7.68 -16.27 4.60
CA LEU A 612 8.27 -15.07 4.02
C LEU A 612 8.00 -13.82 4.86
N ASP A 613 8.94 -12.88 4.85
CA ASP A 613 8.69 -11.53 5.36
C ASP A 613 7.55 -10.86 4.57
N PRO A 614 6.76 -9.94 5.18
CA PRO A 614 5.52 -9.42 4.60
C PRO A 614 5.65 -8.99 3.13
N ALA A 615 6.67 -8.17 2.82
CA ALA A 615 6.90 -7.62 1.49
C ALA A 615 7.07 -8.70 0.39
N MET A 616 7.55 -9.90 0.75
CA MET A 616 7.86 -10.98 -0.20
C MET A 616 6.71 -11.97 -0.40
N ARG A 617 5.64 -11.87 0.39
CA ARG A 617 4.53 -12.84 0.34
C ARG A 617 3.79 -12.80 -1.01
N SER A 618 3.77 -11.64 -1.68
CA SER A 618 3.12 -11.44 -2.99
C SER A 618 3.92 -11.97 -4.19
N ILE A 619 5.11 -12.55 -3.98
CA ILE A 619 5.92 -13.10 -5.08
C ILE A 619 5.25 -14.39 -5.61
N PRO A 620 4.98 -14.51 -6.92
CA PRO A 620 4.49 -15.75 -7.51
C PRO A 620 5.63 -16.77 -7.63
N PHE A 621 5.99 -17.44 -6.51
CA PHE A 621 7.10 -18.41 -6.45
C PHE A 621 7.01 -19.50 -7.52
N ALA A 622 5.80 -19.92 -7.88
CA ALA A 622 5.57 -20.89 -8.94
C ALA A 622 6.18 -20.46 -10.30
N ALA A 623 6.22 -19.16 -10.58
CA ALA A 623 6.72 -18.57 -11.82
C ALA A 623 8.18 -18.10 -11.74
N LEU A 624 8.90 -18.35 -10.63
CA LEU A 624 10.35 -18.17 -10.60
C LEU A 624 10.99 -19.16 -11.57
N HIS A 625 11.96 -18.70 -12.36
CA HIS A 625 12.50 -19.46 -13.49
C HIS A 625 14.02 -19.56 -13.39
N ASP A 626 14.59 -20.75 -13.55
CA ASP A 626 16.04 -20.99 -13.41
C ASP A 626 16.84 -20.69 -14.69
N GLY A 627 16.13 -20.52 -15.82
CA GLY A 627 16.72 -20.37 -17.16
C GLY A 627 16.23 -21.45 -18.14
N GLU A 628 15.74 -22.58 -17.62
CA GLU A 628 15.19 -23.71 -18.36
C GLU A 628 13.77 -24.09 -17.95
N LYS A 629 13.46 -24.05 -16.64
CA LYS A 629 12.20 -24.48 -16.03
C LYS A 629 11.71 -23.50 -14.98
N PHE A 630 10.39 -23.48 -14.80
CA PHE A 630 9.77 -22.84 -13.66
C PHE A 630 9.95 -23.65 -12.37
N LEU A 631 9.97 -22.97 -11.23
CA LEU A 631 10.10 -23.61 -9.92
C LEU A 631 8.98 -24.63 -9.66
N ILE A 632 7.77 -24.33 -10.14
CA ILE A 632 6.62 -25.24 -10.02
C ILE A 632 6.80 -26.55 -10.77
N GLU A 633 7.63 -26.59 -11.83
CA GLU A 633 7.94 -27.83 -12.54
C GLU A 633 8.85 -28.74 -11.70
N LYS A 634 9.58 -28.18 -10.72
CA LYS A 634 10.51 -28.91 -9.84
C LYS A 634 9.87 -29.35 -8.53
N TYR A 635 9.10 -28.49 -7.88
CA TYR A 635 8.61 -28.72 -6.50
C TYR A 635 7.13 -28.41 -6.36
N SER A 636 6.39 -29.23 -5.60
CA SER A 636 5.09 -28.81 -5.04
C SER A 636 5.34 -27.72 -4.00
N MET A 637 4.44 -26.74 -3.85
CA MET A 637 4.71 -25.63 -2.92
C MET A 637 3.48 -25.04 -2.23
N GLY A 638 3.73 -24.38 -1.09
CA GLY A 638 2.74 -23.60 -0.35
C GLY A 638 3.38 -22.51 0.52
N LEU A 639 2.58 -21.53 0.93
CA LEU A 639 2.98 -20.42 1.78
C LEU A 639 2.33 -20.56 3.16
N ILE A 640 3.09 -20.34 4.22
CA ILE A 640 2.59 -20.33 5.60
C ILE A 640 2.95 -19.02 6.30
N PRO A 641 2.07 -18.48 7.17
CA PRO A 641 2.43 -17.36 8.03
C PRO A 641 3.63 -17.72 8.91
N SER A 642 3.48 -18.81 9.66
CA SER A 642 4.53 -19.49 10.42
C SER A 642 4.13 -20.95 10.59
N ILE A 643 5.09 -21.82 10.91
CA ILE A 643 4.77 -23.23 11.12
C ILE A 643 4.03 -23.44 12.45
N ASN A 644 4.29 -22.59 13.46
CA ASN A 644 3.58 -22.63 14.74
C ASN A 644 2.10 -22.24 14.64
N MET A 645 1.74 -21.39 13.66
CA MET A 645 0.35 -20.99 13.40
C MET A 645 -0.35 -21.90 12.39
N THR A 646 0.33 -22.92 11.88
CA THR A 646 -0.19 -23.82 10.85
C THR A 646 -0.42 -25.22 11.42
N ASP A 647 -1.62 -25.77 11.26
CA ASP A 647 -1.86 -27.19 11.57
C ASP A 647 -1.19 -28.09 10.52
N THR A 648 0.03 -28.51 10.82
CA THR A 648 0.87 -29.34 9.96
C THR A 648 0.42 -30.81 9.87
N SER A 649 -0.66 -31.21 10.54
CA SER A 649 -1.13 -32.61 10.47
C SER A 649 -1.64 -32.96 9.08
N TYR A 650 -1.19 -34.11 8.56
CA TYR A 650 -1.69 -34.62 7.29
C TYR A 650 -3.09 -35.19 7.43
N LYS A 651 -3.94 -34.87 6.45
CA LYS A 651 -5.25 -35.46 6.29
C LYS A 651 -5.45 -35.85 4.83
N ASN A 652 -5.66 -37.14 4.58
CA ASN A 652 -6.15 -37.58 3.28
C ASN A 652 -7.58 -37.04 3.09
N ILE A 653 -7.77 -36.21 2.05
CA ILE A 653 -9.05 -35.55 1.79
C ILE A 653 -9.91 -36.26 0.74
N LYS A 654 -9.45 -37.35 0.11
CA LYS A 654 -10.11 -38.01 -1.03
C LYS A 654 -11.56 -38.42 -0.76
N ASP A 655 -11.87 -38.84 0.46
CA ASP A 655 -13.21 -39.27 0.85
C ASP A 655 -14.11 -38.14 1.40
N LEU A 656 -13.56 -36.92 1.51
CA LEU A 656 -14.29 -35.78 2.06
C LEU A 656 -15.29 -35.23 1.06
N SER A 657 -16.44 -34.77 1.54
CA SER A 657 -17.43 -34.12 0.68
C SER A 657 -17.02 -32.69 0.34
N VAL A 658 -17.23 -32.31 -0.92
CA VAL A 658 -17.14 -30.93 -1.41
C VAL A 658 -18.50 -30.26 -1.29
N LEU A 659 -18.51 -29.05 -0.73
CA LEU A 659 -19.59 -28.08 -0.90
C LEU A 659 -19.08 -27.01 -1.87
N ALA A 660 -19.55 -27.05 -3.12
CA ALA A 660 -19.20 -26.05 -4.11
C ALA A 660 -20.39 -25.10 -4.32
N MET A 661 -20.16 -23.79 -4.23
CA MET A 661 -21.20 -22.78 -4.45
C MET A 661 -20.62 -21.64 -5.27
N GLY A 662 -21.47 -20.98 -6.05
CA GLY A 662 -21.03 -19.87 -6.87
C GLY A 662 -22.18 -19.11 -7.50
N ALA A 663 -21.89 -17.95 -8.07
CA ALA A 663 -22.84 -17.11 -8.77
C ALA A 663 -22.30 -16.77 -10.16
N SER A 664 -23.11 -17.02 -11.18
CA SER A 664 -22.91 -16.49 -12.53
C SER A 664 -23.58 -15.13 -12.68
N ASP A 665 -24.73 -14.94 -12.04
CA ASP A 665 -25.48 -13.70 -12.03
C ASP A 665 -25.67 -13.21 -10.60
N PHE A 666 -25.84 -11.90 -10.41
CA PHE A 666 -25.91 -11.27 -9.10
C PHE A 666 -27.19 -10.45 -8.94
N GLN A 667 -27.67 -10.31 -7.70
CA GLN A 667 -28.83 -9.47 -7.40
C GLN A 667 -28.57 -7.99 -7.70
N ASP A 668 -27.33 -7.53 -7.51
CA ASP A 668 -26.88 -6.21 -7.95
C ASP A 668 -26.57 -6.25 -9.45
N PRO A 669 -27.32 -5.50 -10.28
CA PRO A 669 -27.14 -5.51 -11.73
C PRO A 669 -25.83 -4.85 -12.19
N ASN A 670 -25.08 -4.18 -11.31
CA ASN A 670 -23.80 -3.55 -11.65
C ASN A 670 -22.61 -4.52 -11.59
N ILE A 671 -22.82 -5.74 -11.07
CA ILE A 671 -21.77 -6.75 -10.99
C ILE A 671 -21.74 -7.54 -12.29
N VAL A 672 -20.56 -7.62 -12.90
CA VAL A 672 -20.33 -8.34 -14.17
C VAL A 672 -20.61 -9.84 -13.99
N SER A 673 -21.38 -10.43 -14.90
CA SER A 673 -21.68 -11.87 -14.87
C SER A 673 -20.43 -12.74 -15.09
N LEU A 674 -20.42 -13.92 -14.48
CA LEU A 674 -19.35 -14.93 -14.58
C LEU A 674 -19.90 -16.22 -15.21
N PRO A 675 -20.05 -16.28 -16.54
CA PRO A 675 -20.78 -17.36 -17.21
C PRO A 675 -20.11 -18.73 -17.11
N ALA A 676 -18.80 -18.82 -16.82
CA ALA A 676 -18.15 -20.11 -16.65
C ALA A 676 -18.46 -20.78 -15.30
N VAL A 677 -18.95 -20.05 -14.29
CA VAL A 677 -19.17 -20.55 -12.92
C VAL A 677 -20.08 -21.79 -12.88
N PRO A 678 -21.26 -21.83 -13.53
CA PRO A 678 -22.10 -23.03 -13.55
C PRO A 678 -21.38 -24.26 -14.13
N LEU A 679 -20.51 -24.04 -15.12
CA LEU A 679 -19.73 -25.10 -15.74
C LEU A 679 -18.60 -25.58 -14.81
N GLU A 680 -17.89 -24.67 -14.14
CA GLU A 680 -16.87 -24.98 -13.13
C GLU A 680 -17.46 -25.87 -12.02
N LEU A 681 -18.55 -25.45 -11.39
CA LEU A 681 -19.21 -26.21 -10.32
C LEU A 681 -19.66 -27.60 -10.80
N LYS A 682 -20.16 -27.70 -12.04
CA LYS A 682 -20.56 -28.97 -12.64
C LYS A 682 -19.36 -29.91 -12.82
N MET A 683 -18.22 -29.41 -13.27
CA MET A 683 -16.99 -30.20 -13.44
C MET A 683 -16.45 -30.70 -12.10
N ILE A 684 -16.53 -29.88 -11.05
CA ILE A 684 -16.14 -30.30 -9.69
C ILE A 684 -16.99 -31.50 -9.25
N ARG A 685 -18.31 -31.45 -9.45
CA ARG A 685 -19.20 -32.56 -9.06
C ARG A 685 -19.04 -33.82 -9.92
N GLN A 686 -18.50 -33.71 -11.13
CA GLN A 686 -18.15 -34.88 -11.94
C GLN A 686 -16.94 -35.62 -11.38
N ASN A 687 -15.97 -34.89 -10.83
CA ASN A 687 -14.73 -35.45 -10.30
C ASN A 687 -14.78 -35.73 -8.79
N TRP A 688 -15.76 -35.17 -8.07
CA TRP A 688 -15.81 -35.21 -6.61
C TRP A 688 -17.21 -35.38 -6.02
N ARG A 689 -17.30 -36.11 -4.90
CA ARG A 689 -18.55 -36.29 -4.14
C ARG A 689 -18.95 -34.99 -3.44
N GLY A 690 -20.19 -34.54 -3.62
CA GLY A 690 -20.61 -33.31 -2.96
C GLY A 690 -21.96 -32.77 -3.41
N LYS A 691 -22.25 -31.56 -2.96
CA LYS A 691 -23.38 -30.75 -3.45
C LYS A 691 -22.89 -29.46 -4.07
N ILE A 692 -23.66 -29.02 -5.05
CA ILE A 692 -23.49 -27.74 -5.72
C ILE A 692 -24.71 -26.86 -5.49
N PHE A 693 -24.51 -25.55 -5.38
CA PHE A 693 -25.56 -24.54 -5.34
C PHE A 693 -25.14 -23.34 -6.19
N PHE A 694 -26.07 -22.76 -6.93
CA PHE A 694 -25.82 -21.67 -7.87
C PHE A 694 -26.73 -20.47 -7.55
N ASP A 695 -26.31 -19.28 -7.97
CA ASP A 695 -27.09 -18.03 -8.00
C ASP A 695 -27.95 -17.84 -6.75
N GLU A 696 -29.29 -17.85 -6.82
CA GLU A 696 -30.15 -17.52 -5.67
C GLU A 696 -30.00 -18.48 -4.47
N SER A 697 -29.37 -19.64 -4.69
CA SER A 697 -29.03 -20.58 -3.63
C SER A 697 -27.63 -20.34 -3.02
N PHE A 698 -26.82 -19.43 -3.58
CA PHE A 698 -25.51 -19.03 -3.08
C PHE A 698 -25.59 -17.82 -2.15
N THR A 699 -26.10 -18.08 -0.95
CA THR A 699 -26.23 -17.10 0.15
C THR A 699 -25.45 -17.56 1.38
N PHE A 700 -25.10 -16.64 2.29
CA PHE A 700 -24.33 -16.99 3.49
C PHE A 700 -25.08 -17.99 4.38
N GLU A 701 -26.39 -17.80 4.54
CA GLU A 701 -27.26 -18.69 5.32
C GLU A 701 -27.22 -20.13 4.76
N ASN A 702 -27.40 -20.28 3.44
CA ASN A 702 -27.40 -21.60 2.83
C ASN A 702 -26.00 -22.23 2.85
N LEU A 703 -24.94 -21.45 2.62
CA LEU A 703 -23.55 -21.91 2.73
C LEU A 703 -23.27 -22.52 4.12
N GLN A 704 -23.62 -21.79 5.19
CA GLN A 704 -23.42 -22.25 6.55
C GLN A 704 -24.28 -23.49 6.87
N LYS A 705 -25.56 -23.46 6.50
CA LYS A 705 -26.50 -24.57 6.71
C LYS A 705 -26.05 -25.85 6.01
N GLN A 706 -25.64 -25.76 4.74
CA GLN A 706 -25.25 -26.92 3.95
C GLN A 706 -23.90 -27.47 4.38
N ARG A 707 -22.97 -26.60 4.80
CA ARG A 707 -21.69 -27.06 5.36
C ARG A 707 -21.90 -27.93 6.59
N ILE A 708 -22.70 -27.44 7.55
CA ILE A 708 -23.02 -28.18 8.79
C ILE A 708 -23.77 -29.46 8.45
N LYS A 709 -24.84 -29.38 7.64
CA LYS A 709 -25.69 -30.53 7.29
C LYS A 709 -24.91 -31.66 6.60
N GLN A 710 -23.90 -31.32 5.81
CA GLN A 710 -23.14 -32.30 5.03
C GLN A 710 -21.84 -32.73 5.70
N GLY A 711 -21.44 -32.08 6.80
CA GLY A 711 -20.09 -32.20 7.35
C GLY A 711 -19.03 -31.90 6.28
N ALA A 712 -19.30 -30.92 5.39
CA ALA A 712 -18.42 -30.62 4.27
C ALA A 712 -17.11 -30.01 4.77
N ARG A 713 -15.99 -30.63 4.38
CA ARG A 713 -14.64 -30.23 4.78
C ARG A 713 -13.82 -29.67 3.63
N ILE A 714 -14.34 -29.77 2.40
CA ILE A 714 -13.83 -29.02 1.26
C ILE A 714 -14.93 -28.04 0.87
N VAL A 715 -14.60 -26.75 0.84
CA VAL A 715 -15.51 -25.67 0.44
C VAL A 715 -14.93 -25.00 -0.79
N HIS A 716 -15.73 -24.83 -1.83
CA HIS A 716 -15.33 -24.16 -3.06
C HIS A 716 -16.30 -23.02 -3.36
N LEU A 717 -15.78 -21.81 -3.52
CA LEU A 717 -16.54 -20.60 -3.82
C LEU A 717 -16.06 -20.05 -5.17
N ALA A 718 -16.96 -20.02 -6.17
CA ALA A 718 -16.68 -19.49 -7.51
C ALA A 718 -17.51 -18.23 -7.77
N THR A 719 -16.86 -17.06 -7.74
CA THR A 719 -17.54 -15.75 -7.72
C THR A 719 -16.52 -14.60 -7.81
N HIS A 720 -16.96 -13.34 -7.73
CA HIS A 720 -16.08 -12.19 -7.55
C HIS A 720 -15.54 -12.08 -6.12
N GLY A 721 -14.36 -11.48 -5.98
CA GLY A 721 -13.74 -11.15 -4.72
C GLY A 721 -12.92 -9.88 -4.87
N SER A 722 -12.71 -9.18 -3.77
CA SER A 722 -11.79 -8.04 -3.71
C SER A 722 -11.16 -7.98 -2.33
N PHE A 723 -9.85 -7.83 -2.29
CA PHE A 723 -9.09 -7.59 -1.07
C PHE A 723 -8.50 -6.20 -1.13
N GLN A 724 -8.84 -5.38 -0.13
CA GLN A 724 -8.37 -4.00 -0.02
C GLN A 724 -7.34 -3.92 1.12
N PRO A 725 -6.01 -3.89 0.82
CA PRO A 725 -4.97 -3.91 1.84
C PRO A 725 -5.02 -2.72 2.81
N SER A 726 -5.36 -1.54 2.28
CA SER A 726 -5.46 -0.28 3.05
C SER A 726 -6.74 -0.18 3.89
N ALA A 727 -7.76 -0.99 3.59
CA ALA A 727 -9.01 -1.07 4.35
C ALA A 727 -9.49 -2.53 4.41
N PRO A 728 -8.85 -3.41 5.21
CA PRO A 728 -9.16 -4.84 5.21
C PRO A 728 -10.64 -5.18 5.52
N ASN A 729 -11.34 -4.31 6.27
CA ASN A 729 -12.76 -4.44 6.57
C ASN A 729 -13.67 -4.23 5.35
N GLU A 730 -13.18 -3.56 4.31
CA GLU A 730 -13.91 -3.34 3.06
C GLU A 730 -13.81 -4.54 2.12
N SER A 731 -12.79 -5.40 2.30
CA SER A 731 -12.60 -6.63 1.53
C SER A 731 -13.83 -7.54 1.60
N PHE A 732 -14.19 -8.19 0.49
CA PHE A 732 -15.31 -9.14 0.42
C PHE A 732 -15.13 -10.30 -0.56
N ILE A 733 -15.90 -11.37 -0.34
CA ILE A 733 -16.26 -12.36 -1.36
C ILE A 733 -17.72 -12.11 -1.74
N GLN A 734 -18.00 -11.88 -3.02
CA GLN A 734 -19.35 -11.61 -3.49
C GLN A 734 -20.20 -12.89 -3.44
N LEU A 735 -21.31 -12.88 -2.71
CA LEU A 735 -22.35 -13.90 -2.82
C LEU A 735 -23.43 -13.43 -3.79
N TRP A 736 -24.46 -14.22 -4.06
CA TRP A 736 -25.49 -13.80 -5.00
C TRP A 736 -26.23 -12.50 -4.57
N ASN A 737 -26.53 -12.36 -3.28
CA ASN A 737 -27.31 -11.24 -2.71
C ASN A 737 -26.51 -10.27 -1.83
N GLU A 738 -25.34 -10.66 -1.35
CA GLU A 738 -24.62 -9.93 -0.31
C GLU A 738 -23.10 -10.14 -0.42
N GLN A 739 -22.34 -9.32 0.31
CA GLN A 739 -20.88 -9.46 0.41
C GLN A 739 -20.50 -10.24 1.67
N LEU A 740 -19.81 -11.36 1.51
CA LEU A 740 -19.24 -12.12 2.63
C LEU A 740 -18.00 -11.40 3.16
N LYS A 741 -18.11 -10.82 4.36
CA LYS A 741 -17.02 -10.12 5.06
C LYS A 741 -16.26 -11.04 6.02
N PHE A 742 -15.16 -10.56 6.57
CA PHE A 742 -14.26 -11.35 7.43
C PHE A 742 -14.97 -12.04 8.62
N GLU A 743 -15.85 -11.36 9.35
CA GLU A 743 -16.55 -11.98 10.49
C GLU A 743 -17.48 -13.12 10.06
N GLN A 744 -18.05 -13.06 8.85
CA GLN A 744 -18.84 -14.15 8.28
C GLN A 744 -17.94 -15.32 7.87
N LEU A 745 -16.77 -15.06 7.28
CA LEU A 745 -15.77 -16.10 7.00
C LEU A 745 -15.31 -16.82 8.27
N ARG A 746 -15.06 -16.06 9.34
CA ARG A 746 -14.70 -16.62 10.65
C ARG A 746 -15.79 -17.51 11.22
N LYS A 747 -17.06 -17.07 11.13
CA LYS A 747 -18.23 -17.88 11.51
C LYS A 747 -18.36 -19.13 10.64
N LEU A 748 -18.08 -19.02 9.34
CA LEU A 748 -18.09 -20.14 8.42
C LEU A 748 -17.04 -21.17 8.81
N ALA A 749 -15.80 -20.78 9.07
CA ALA A 749 -14.73 -21.71 9.44
C ALA A 749 -14.99 -22.40 10.79
N LYS A 750 -15.43 -21.65 11.81
CA LYS A 750 -15.65 -22.18 13.17
C LYS A 750 -16.84 -23.13 13.30
N ASN A 751 -17.90 -22.96 12.51
CA ASN A 751 -19.19 -23.64 12.76
C ASN A 751 -19.32 -24.98 12.02
N GLY A 752 -18.71 -26.06 12.49
CA GLY A 752 -18.83 -27.40 11.88
C GLY A 752 -17.52 -28.18 11.92
N GLU A 753 -17.38 -29.18 11.06
CA GLU A 753 -16.12 -29.92 10.91
C GLU A 753 -15.00 -29.03 10.35
N PRO A 754 -13.74 -29.16 10.78
CA PRO A 754 -12.62 -28.36 10.28
C PRO A 754 -12.52 -28.39 8.74
N ILE A 755 -12.41 -27.21 8.13
CA ILE A 755 -12.25 -27.08 6.68
C ILE A 755 -10.80 -27.47 6.35
N GLU A 756 -10.66 -28.57 5.62
CA GLU A 756 -9.37 -29.09 5.14
C GLU A 756 -8.87 -28.35 3.90
N LEU A 757 -9.79 -27.83 3.09
CA LEU A 757 -9.49 -27.05 1.90
C LEU A 757 -10.61 -26.05 1.61
N LEU A 758 -10.28 -24.76 1.59
CA LEU A 758 -11.12 -23.70 1.05
C LEU A 758 -10.55 -23.28 -0.31
N VAL A 759 -11.34 -23.38 -1.37
CA VAL A 759 -10.98 -22.88 -2.70
C VAL A 759 -11.75 -21.59 -2.95
N LEU A 760 -11.02 -20.50 -3.09
CA LEU A 760 -11.52 -19.18 -3.47
C LEU A 760 -11.22 -18.97 -4.96
N SER A 761 -12.13 -19.43 -5.81
CA SER A 761 -12.10 -19.18 -7.26
C SER A 761 -12.70 -17.79 -7.52
N ALA A 762 -11.97 -16.77 -7.07
CA ALA A 762 -12.36 -15.36 -7.08
C ALA A 762 -11.13 -14.46 -7.19
N CYS A 763 -11.28 -13.27 -7.80
CA CYS A 763 -10.19 -12.31 -8.00
C CYS A 763 -9.60 -11.79 -6.68
N GLU A 764 -8.28 -11.55 -6.67
CA GLU A 764 -7.54 -10.84 -5.60
C GLU A 764 -7.81 -11.37 -4.18
N THR A 765 -7.91 -12.69 -4.01
CA THR A 765 -8.28 -13.28 -2.71
C THR A 765 -7.09 -13.62 -1.80
N ALA A 766 -5.87 -13.57 -2.33
CA ALA A 766 -4.61 -13.79 -1.60
C ALA A 766 -3.77 -12.52 -1.41
N PHE A 767 -3.77 -11.53 -2.33
CA PHE A 767 -3.03 -10.26 -2.17
C PHE A 767 -3.66 -9.12 -2.98
N GLY A 768 -3.39 -7.88 -2.55
CA GLY A 768 -3.77 -6.64 -3.27
C GLY A 768 -2.62 -5.64 -3.49
N ASN A 769 -1.51 -5.73 -2.73
CA ASN A 769 -0.28 -4.96 -2.97
C ASN A 769 0.95 -5.64 -2.29
N LEU A 770 2.13 -5.02 -2.34
CA LEU A 770 3.36 -5.53 -1.70
C LEU A 770 3.32 -5.47 -0.17
N ASP A 771 2.48 -4.61 0.39
CA ASP A 771 2.38 -4.39 1.83
C ASP A 771 1.17 -5.14 2.44
N ALA A 772 0.50 -5.98 1.64
CA ALA A 772 -0.69 -6.73 2.00
C ALA A 772 -0.37 -8.03 2.76
N GLU A 773 -1.04 -8.23 3.90
CA GLU A 773 -0.99 -9.49 4.65
C GLU A 773 -1.90 -10.57 4.05
N LEU A 774 -1.36 -11.54 3.28
CA LEU A 774 -1.96 -12.83 2.87
C LEU A 774 -3.45 -12.85 2.43
N GLY A 775 -4.09 -11.70 2.25
CA GLY A 775 -5.47 -11.53 1.84
C GLY A 775 -6.50 -12.25 2.70
N PHE A 776 -7.65 -12.52 2.09
CA PHE A 776 -8.69 -13.40 2.64
C PHE A 776 -8.20 -14.80 2.97
N ALA A 777 -7.18 -15.27 2.25
CA ALA A 777 -6.62 -16.59 2.47
C ALA A 777 -5.86 -16.70 3.80
N GLY A 778 -5.09 -15.69 4.19
CA GLY A 778 -4.47 -15.61 5.52
C GLY A 778 -5.51 -15.58 6.63
N LEU A 779 -6.57 -14.79 6.44
CA LEU A 779 -7.71 -14.69 7.35
C LEU A 779 -8.49 -16.01 7.49
N ALA A 780 -8.65 -16.75 6.39
CA ALA A 780 -9.25 -18.09 6.41
C ALA A 780 -8.39 -19.09 7.19
N VAL A 781 -7.07 -19.10 6.97
CA VAL A 781 -6.14 -19.96 7.73
C VAL A 781 -6.22 -19.65 9.22
N GLN A 782 -6.21 -18.38 9.57
CA GLN A 782 -6.40 -17.91 10.95
C GLN A 782 -7.75 -18.36 11.55
N ALA A 783 -8.81 -18.37 10.74
CA ALA A 783 -10.13 -18.80 11.18
C ALA A 783 -10.24 -20.32 11.42
N GLY A 784 -9.16 -21.08 11.17
CA GLY A 784 -9.07 -22.52 11.38
C GLY A 784 -9.22 -23.34 10.11
N VAL A 785 -9.17 -22.72 8.93
CA VAL A 785 -9.06 -23.44 7.66
C VAL A 785 -7.63 -23.97 7.52
N LYS A 786 -7.45 -25.25 7.19
CA LYS A 786 -6.09 -25.82 7.10
C LYS A 786 -5.33 -25.37 5.86
N SER A 787 -6.02 -25.30 4.73
CA SER A 787 -5.45 -24.97 3.43
C SER A 787 -6.41 -24.10 2.66
N VAL A 788 -5.89 -23.04 2.04
CA VAL A 788 -6.66 -22.14 1.19
C VAL A 788 -5.98 -22.08 -0.17
N LEU A 789 -6.74 -22.35 -1.23
CA LEU A 789 -6.34 -22.07 -2.60
C LEU A 789 -6.97 -20.74 -3.01
N ALA A 790 -6.16 -19.73 -3.29
CA ALA A 790 -6.61 -18.37 -3.56
C ALA A 790 -5.75 -17.69 -4.62
N SER A 791 -6.28 -16.62 -5.21
CA SER A 791 -5.67 -15.89 -6.33
C SER A 791 -4.86 -14.66 -5.89
N LEU A 792 -3.71 -14.43 -6.52
CA LEU A 792 -2.79 -13.32 -6.25
C LEU A 792 -3.21 -12.00 -6.94
N TRP A 793 -3.91 -12.09 -8.08
CA TRP A 793 -4.36 -10.96 -8.90
C TRP A 793 -5.69 -11.28 -9.60
N GLN A 794 -6.23 -10.34 -10.37
CA GLN A 794 -7.44 -10.55 -11.18
C GLN A 794 -7.24 -11.65 -12.23
N VAL A 795 -8.07 -12.68 -12.21
CA VAL A 795 -7.92 -13.89 -13.04
C VAL A 795 -8.87 -13.91 -14.23
N ASP A 796 -8.43 -14.55 -15.32
CA ASP A 796 -9.25 -14.84 -16.49
C ASP A 796 -10.23 -15.99 -16.21
N ASP A 797 -11.50 -15.84 -16.61
CA ASP A 797 -12.58 -16.79 -16.34
C ASP A 797 -12.32 -18.15 -17.03
N GLY A 798 -11.87 -18.11 -18.29
CA GLY A 798 -11.56 -19.33 -19.08
C GLY A 798 -10.36 -20.11 -18.55
N GLY A 799 -9.29 -19.41 -18.20
CA GLY A 799 -8.09 -19.97 -17.58
C GLY A 799 -8.36 -20.56 -16.20
N THR A 800 -9.17 -19.88 -15.39
CA THR A 800 -9.58 -20.35 -14.06
C THR A 800 -10.40 -21.63 -14.15
N LEU A 801 -11.39 -21.68 -15.05
CA LEU A 801 -12.14 -22.91 -15.33
C LEU A 801 -11.21 -24.07 -15.72
N GLY A 802 -10.22 -23.80 -16.59
CA GLY A 802 -9.20 -24.76 -16.99
C GLY A 802 -8.40 -25.30 -15.81
N LEU A 803 -7.88 -24.40 -14.98
CA LEU A 803 -7.09 -24.73 -13.79
C LEU A 803 -7.91 -25.53 -12.78
N MET A 804 -9.12 -25.10 -12.44
CA MET A 804 -9.95 -25.72 -11.41
C MET A 804 -10.46 -27.10 -11.83
N ARG A 805 -10.83 -27.27 -13.10
CA ARG A 805 -11.15 -28.59 -13.68
C ARG A 805 -10.00 -29.56 -13.47
N GLU A 806 -8.79 -29.15 -13.85
CA GLU A 806 -7.62 -30.02 -13.79
C GLU A 806 -7.16 -30.24 -12.34
N PHE A 807 -7.22 -29.22 -11.49
CA PHE A 807 -6.91 -29.32 -10.06
C PHE A 807 -7.77 -30.39 -9.38
N TYR A 808 -9.10 -30.34 -9.49
CA TYR A 808 -9.97 -31.34 -8.86
C TYR A 808 -9.79 -32.74 -9.42
N ARG A 809 -9.44 -32.85 -10.70
CA ARG A 809 -9.14 -34.13 -11.34
C ARG A 809 -7.80 -34.71 -10.88
N GLN A 810 -6.78 -33.88 -10.69
CA GLN A 810 -5.50 -34.30 -10.09
C GLN A 810 -5.68 -34.65 -8.62
N LEU A 811 -6.50 -33.88 -7.90
CA LEU A 811 -6.80 -34.11 -6.50
C LEU A 811 -7.52 -35.46 -6.27
N SER A 812 -8.31 -35.92 -7.26
CA SER A 812 -9.04 -37.19 -7.17
C SER A 812 -8.22 -38.38 -7.64
N SER A 813 -7.05 -38.13 -8.23
CA SER A 813 -6.12 -39.16 -8.70
C SER A 813 -5.61 -40.01 -7.54
N GLN A 814 -5.39 -41.30 -7.80
CA GLN A 814 -4.83 -42.18 -6.78
C GLN A 814 -3.37 -41.87 -6.46
N ASP A 815 -2.63 -41.38 -7.43
CA ASP A 815 -1.19 -41.10 -7.31
C ASP A 815 -0.90 -39.75 -6.62
N THR A 816 -1.92 -38.91 -6.43
CA THR A 816 -1.79 -37.62 -5.76
C THR A 816 -2.16 -37.75 -4.28
N THR A 817 -1.18 -37.56 -3.40
CA THR A 817 -1.37 -37.68 -1.93
C THR A 817 -1.47 -36.35 -1.21
N VAL A 818 -1.05 -35.25 -1.84
CA VAL A 818 -0.94 -33.90 -1.24
C VAL A 818 -1.61 -32.83 -2.12
N LYS A 819 -2.25 -31.83 -1.49
CA LYS A 819 -3.04 -30.79 -2.17
C LYS A 819 -2.21 -29.94 -3.12
N ALA A 820 -1.00 -29.53 -2.70
CA ALA A 820 -0.10 -28.72 -3.51
C ALA A 820 0.43 -29.47 -4.74
N GLU A 821 0.51 -30.81 -4.70
CA GLU A 821 0.87 -31.59 -5.89
C GLU A 821 -0.28 -31.60 -6.90
N ALA A 822 -1.53 -31.65 -6.46
CA ALA A 822 -2.67 -31.52 -7.37
C ALA A 822 -2.65 -30.16 -8.10
N LEU A 823 -2.34 -29.08 -7.38
CA LEU A 823 -2.19 -27.74 -7.95
C LEU A 823 -1.02 -27.68 -8.94
N ARG A 824 0.15 -28.16 -8.52
CA ARG A 824 1.35 -28.23 -9.36
C ARG A 824 1.09 -28.96 -10.68
N GLN A 825 0.45 -30.12 -10.63
CA GLN A 825 0.15 -30.89 -11.83
C GLN A 825 -0.84 -30.19 -12.76
N ALA A 826 -1.78 -29.42 -12.21
CA ALA A 826 -2.66 -28.57 -13.02
C ALA A 826 -1.90 -27.41 -13.68
N GLN A 827 -1.00 -26.76 -12.95
CA GLN A 827 -0.15 -25.69 -13.47
C GLN A 827 0.80 -26.20 -14.57
N ILE A 828 1.42 -27.37 -14.38
CA ILE A 828 2.27 -28.02 -15.41
C ILE A 828 1.47 -28.34 -16.68
N ALA A 829 0.23 -28.83 -16.53
CA ALA A 829 -0.62 -29.08 -17.70
C ALA A 829 -0.92 -27.79 -18.48
N MET A 830 -1.07 -26.65 -17.81
CA MET A 830 -1.24 -25.35 -18.46
C MET A 830 0.06 -24.89 -19.14
N ILE A 831 1.20 -24.98 -18.45
CA ILE A 831 2.54 -24.66 -18.98
C ILE A 831 2.78 -25.40 -20.31
N ASN A 832 2.53 -26.71 -20.33
CA ASN A 832 2.74 -27.57 -21.50
C ASN A 832 1.74 -27.35 -22.65
N GLY A 833 0.72 -26.50 -22.45
CA GLY A 833 -0.36 -26.32 -23.43
C GLY A 833 -1.30 -27.52 -23.53
N ASP A 834 -1.29 -28.40 -22.52
CA ASP A 834 -2.20 -29.54 -22.44
C ASP A 834 -3.63 -29.10 -22.19
N LEU A 835 -3.84 -27.92 -21.61
CA LEU A 835 -5.13 -27.28 -21.46
C LEU A 835 -5.21 -26.07 -22.39
N ARG A 836 -6.23 -26.06 -23.25
CA ARG A 836 -6.44 -24.98 -24.24
C ARG A 836 -7.91 -24.80 -24.60
N LEU A 837 -8.26 -23.59 -25.01
CA LEU A 837 -9.52 -23.31 -25.69
C LEU A 837 -9.34 -23.52 -27.19
N GLU A 838 -10.18 -24.36 -27.76
CA GLU A 838 -10.14 -24.66 -29.18
C GLU A 838 -11.57 -24.86 -29.72
N ALA A 839 -11.98 -23.97 -30.62
CA ALA A 839 -13.32 -23.96 -31.23
C ALA A 839 -14.46 -23.96 -30.18
N GLY A 840 -14.39 -23.08 -29.17
CA GLY A 840 -15.40 -22.96 -28.11
C GLY A 840 -15.44 -24.14 -27.14
N ARG A 841 -14.36 -24.94 -27.08
CA ARG A 841 -14.25 -26.09 -26.18
C ARG A 841 -12.96 -26.00 -25.37
N LEU A 842 -13.07 -26.22 -24.06
CA LEU A 842 -11.91 -26.47 -23.21
C LEU A 842 -11.44 -27.91 -23.44
N ARG A 843 -10.28 -28.07 -24.08
CA ARG A 843 -9.70 -29.39 -24.42
C ARG A 843 -8.51 -29.72 -23.52
N SER A 844 -8.34 -31.01 -23.27
CA SER A 844 -7.10 -31.60 -22.75
C SER A 844 -6.35 -32.36 -23.85
N SER A 845 -5.02 -32.37 -23.86
CA SER A 845 -4.18 -33.21 -24.75
C SER A 845 -4.34 -34.72 -24.52
N ARG A 846 -5.22 -35.17 -23.62
CA ARG A 846 -5.43 -36.59 -23.32
C ARG A 846 -6.22 -37.30 -24.42
N VAL A 847 -5.82 -38.55 -24.64
CA VAL A 847 -6.53 -39.46 -25.56
C VAL A 847 -7.96 -39.66 -25.07
N GLY A 848 -8.94 -39.28 -25.91
CA GLY A 848 -10.36 -39.44 -25.64
C GLY A 848 -11.04 -38.27 -24.91
N ASP A 849 -10.37 -37.12 -24.73
CA ASP A 849 -11.07 -35.90 -24.27
C ASP A 849 -11.79 -35.22 -25.45
N ASP A 850 -13.10 -35.40 -25.52
CA ASP A 850 -13.96 -34.70 -26.49
C ASP A 850 -14.01 -33.18 -26.25
N GLY A 851 -13.38 -32.70 -25.17
CA GLY A 851 -13.41 -31.32 -24.72
C GLY A 851 -14.75 -30.95 -24.11
N VAL A 852 -14.77 -29.92 -23.28
CA VAL A 852 -16.01 -29.43 -22.66
C VAL A 852 -16.47 -28.17 -23.39
N LYS A 853 -17.70 -28.20 -23.90
CA LYS A 853 -18.30 -27.06 -24.60
C LYS A 853 -18.54 -25.92 -23.60
N LEU A 854 -18.11 -24.71 -23.97
CA LEU A 854 -18.30 -23.51 -23.17
C LEU A 854 -19.66 -22.85 -23.47
N PRO A 855 -20.26 -22.16 -22.48
CA PRO A 855 -21.61 -21.63 -22.60
C PRO A 855 -21.71 -20.43 -23.58
N ASP A 856 -20.66 -19.59 -23.66
CA ASP A 856 -20.71 -18.31 -24.39
C ASP A 856 -19.78 -18.18 -25.59
N ALA A 857 -20.15 -17.25 -26.48
CA ALA A 857 -19.39 -16.88 -27.68
C ALA A 857 -18.07 -16.17 -27.36
N GLU A 858 -17.92 -15.59 -26.18
CA GLU A 858 -16.68 -14.94 -25.71
C GLU A 858 -15.52 -15.94 -25.60
N PHE A 859 -15.81 -17.24 -25.47
CA PHE A 859 -14.81 -18.30 -25.48
C PHE A 859 -14.56 -18.93 -26.87
N ALA A 860 -15.01 -18.28 -27.95
CA ALA A 860 -14.86 -18.81 -29.30
C ALA A 860 -13.43 -18.75 -29.84
N GLU A 861 -12.59 -17.86 -29.29
CA GLU A 861 -11.20 -17.72 -29.70
C GLU A 861 -10.33 -18.88 -29.22
N ASN A 862 -9.36 -19.27 -30.05
CA ASN A 862 -8.39 -20.28 -29.67
C ASN A 862 -7.36 -19.65 -28.73
N MET A 863 -7.25 -20.18 -27.51
CA MET A 863 -6.35 -19.66 -26.49
C MET A 863 -5.53 -20.78 -25.85
N THR A 864 -4.25 -20.52 -25.61
CA THR A 864 -3.37 -21.39 -24.83
C THR A 864 -3.10 -20.76 -23.47
N PHE A 865 -3.11 -21.56 -22.41
CA PHE A 865 -2.91 -21.06 -21.06
C PHE A 865 -1.46 -21.18 -20.55
N SER A 866 -0.47 -21.26 -21.45
CA SER A 866 0.94 -21.49 -21.10
C SER A 866 1.61 -20.31 -20.39
N HIS A 867 1.10 -19.09 -20.56
CA HIS A 867 1.66 -17.91 -19.91
C HIS A 867 1.40 -17.93 -18.38
N PRO A 868 2.38 -17.56 -17.52
CA PRO A 868 2.22 -17.59 -16.06
C PRO A 868 1.04 -16.82 -15.50
N TYR A 869 0.57 -15.79 -16.21
CA TYR A 869 -0.67 -15.07 -15.91
C TYR A 869 -1.83 -16.01 -15.53
N TYR A 870 -1.99 -17.13 -16.24
CA TYR A 870 -3.13 -18.03 -16.06
C TYR A 870 -2.96 -19.05 -14.93
N TRP A 871 -1.72 -19.52 -14.68
CA TRP A 871 -1.48 -20.65 -13.77
C TRP A 871 -0.72 -20.25 -12.51
N ALA A 872 0.10 -19.20 -12.54
CA ALA A 872 0.83 -18.70 -11.37
C ALA A 872 0.00 -17.77 -10.49
N SER A 873 -1.21 -17.42 -10.94
CA SER A 873 -2.17 -16.59 -10.21
C SER A 873 -2.70 -17.28 -8.96
N PHE A 874 -2.69 -18.60 -8.88
CA PHE A 874 -3.19 -19.34 -7.72
C PHE A 874 -2.07 -19.91 -6.86
N MET A 875 -2.24 -19.80 -5.54
CA MET A 875 -1.32 -20.36 -4.57
C MET A 875 -2.04 -21.11 -3.45
N MET A 876 -1.32 -22.06 -2.85
CA MET A 876 -1.74 -22.75 -1.64
C MET A 876 -1.21 -22.02 -0.40
N ILE A 877 -2.11 -21.54 0.46
CA ILE A 877 -1.79 -20.89 1.74
C ILE A 877 -2.21 -21.81 2.89
N GLY A 878 -1.37 -21.92 3.91
CA GLY A 878 -1.51 -22.90 5.00
C GLY A 878 -0.82 -24.23 4.67
N THR A 879 -1.40 -25.33 5.10
CA THR A 879 -0.78 -26.66 4.98
C THR A 879 -0.87 -27.19 3.55
N PRO A 880 0.25 -27.48 2.85
CA PRO A 880 0.20 -27.88 1.44
C PRO A 880 -0.18 -29.35 1.20
N TRP A 881 -0.29 -30.18 2.24
CA TRP A 881 -0.56 -31.62 2.14
C TRP A 881 -1.97 -32.05 2.56
#